data_AF-A0A7Y2HDS6-F1
#
_entry.id   AF-A0A7Y2HDS6-F1
#
_cell.length_a   1.000
_cell.length_b   1.000
_cell.length_c   1.000
_cell.angle_alpha   90.00
_cell.angle_beta   90.00
_cell.angle_gamma   90.00
#
_symmetry.space_group_name_H-M   'P 1'
#
loop_
_entity.id
_entity.type
_entity.pdbx_description
1 polymer ?
#
loop_
_entity_poly.entity_id
_entity_poly.type
_entity_poly.pdbx_seq_one_letter_code
_entity_poly.pdbx_strand_id
1 'polypeptide(L)'
;MKNVIIILFLVLPVLSYSQSIGINESGTSPHSSAILDIQSNDKGMLVPRMDSTQRKMIANPAIGLLVFDISLGSFNFYDGISWVDLSSPELISDKDRDTQIEVEKSADEDTLRFTVGGYELARMTDKNLDLESPGNSVFIGKNTGLNDDGSDNFITALGHKAGEKNTIGFSNTYIGANAGNQNMVGNENVFLGTSAGLENTGSNNVLLGRDAGRNSVGGSGNTYIGADAGRNAIGSGNVFIGKTAGENENGSDKFVVNNGNPLLPLLYGDFSTGNLFVNRPGYITPEEVFGVSKSVNGTDFGGMFIETNGSSSSRPFYGFAINGLPRSYIYHDGGSGEMRFNNFGDRVTISNDHVEIDGQLKIAQAIEIGNDQNVVPIEGTIRWNSGSQDFEGYTGSEWKSLTLEPEYNFWGNANLNYISTENNKILASDGSNGDNFGNSVSISGNYAVVGASHENSWEGAAYVLSKNGTVWTEMSKITAIDGSSFDEFGTSVAISGDIIIVGMPYDNENGSESGSAYIFKRSGNSWTQEAKLLASDGNSQDFFGRSVSISGDYAIVGAYGNDDSGSSSGSAYIFKLSGGSWIQEAKLLASDGAINDSFGRSVSISGDYVVIGAHQDDDSGSQSGSAYLFKRNGSSWTQEAKLLAIDGATGDKFGYSVAISNDYVIIGSYRDDDNGIISGSAYIFYNSGSGWVQEKKLLALGRDNYDDFGISVSISGNYAIVGAYNDDENGLDSGSAYIFRQIGGNWIEESKLIASDGEISDKFGFSVAIYGNTSVVGAFWDDDLGSTSGSVYIFH
;
A
#
# COMPACT_ATOMS: atom_id res chain seq x y z
N MET A 1 102.26 -68.62 -37.97
CA MET A 1 103.30 -67.67 -38.43
C MET A 1 102.62 -66.35 -38.75
N LYS A 2 103.04 -65.28 -38.07
CA LYS A 2 103.05 -63.86 -38.49
C LYS A 2 101.72 -63.20 -38.90
N ASN A 3 101.37 -61.97 -38.55
CA ASN A 3 101.96 -60.92 -37.71
C ASN A 3 100.82 -59.95 -37.37
N VAL A 4 100.85 -59.43 -36.15
CA VAL A 4 100.05 -58.29 -35.70
C VAL A 4 100.47 -57.04 -36.46
N ILE A 5 99.50 -56.27 -36.96
CA ILE A 5 99.70 -54.87 -37.38
C ILE A 5 98.57 -54.06 -36.73
N ILE A 6 98.94 -53.31 -35.69
CA ILE A 6 98.14 -52.23 -35.11
C ILE A 6 98.44 -50.99 -35.94
N ILE A 7 97.42 -50.43 -36.60
CA ILE A 7 97.50 -49.10 -37.20
C ILE A 7 96.54 -48.19 -36.44
N LEU A 8 97.15 -47.24 -35.72
CA LEU A 8 96.54 -46.10 -35.10
C LEU A 8 96.16 -45.10 -36.21
N PHE A 9 94.87 -44.82 -36.43
CA PHE A 9 94.44 -43.69 -37.26
C PHE A 9 93.75 -42.64 -36.38
N LEU A 10 94.33 -41.44 -36.42
CA LEU A 10 93.84 -40.20 -35.84
C LEU A 10 92.38 -39.95 -36.21
N VAL A 11 91.53 -39.69 -35.21
CA VAL A 11 90.20 -39.10 -35.41
C VAL A 11 90.40 -37.60 -35.67
N LEU A 12 90.25 -37.16 -36.92
CA LEU A 12 89.99 -35.76 -37.25
C LEU A 12 88.48 -35.52 -37.10
N PRO A 13 88.02 -34.59 -36.23
CA PRO A 13 86.62 -34.20 -36.25
C PRO A 13 86.34 -33.48 -37.57
N VAL A 14 85.50 -34.07 -38.41
CA VAL A 14 84.87 -33.36 -39.52
C VAL A 14 83.93 -32.34 -38.87
N LEU A 15 84.36 -31.07 -38.82
CA LEU A 15 83.47 -29.95 -38.54
C LEU A 15 82.50 -29.86 -39.71
N SER A 16 81.35 -30.51 -39.58
CA SER A 16 80.21 -30.31 -40.48
C SER A 16 79.68 -28.89 -40.23
N TYR A 17 80.14 -27.91 -41.01
CA TYR A 17 79.46 -26.63 -41.10
C TYR A 17 78.13 -26.86 -41.83
N SER A 18 77.04 -27.00 -41.09
CA SER A 18 75.71 -26.74 -41.64
C SER A 18 75.67 -25.25 -41.96
N GLN A 19 75.89 -24.90 -43.23
CA GLN A 19 75.73 -23.52 -43.66
C GLN A 19 74.24 -23.29 -43.91
N SER A 20 73.58 -22.55 -43.02
CA SER A 20 72.30 -21.92 -43.34
C SER A 20 72.50 -21.00 -44.54
N ILE A 21 71.61 -21.08 -45.51
CA ILE A 21 71.61 -20.23 -46.70
C ILE A 21 70.80 -18.98 -46.36
N GLY A 22 71.45 -17.81 -46.36
CA GLY A 22 70.78 -16.52 -46.23
C GLY A 22 70.59 -15.88 -47.60
N ILE A 23 69.36 -15.48 -47.91
CA ILE A 23 69.06 -14.58 -49.01
C ILE A 23 68.46 -13.32 -48.39
N ASN A 24 69.33 -12.42 -47.94
CA ASN A 24 68.93 -11.19 -47.27
C ASN A 24 69.55 -9.95 -47.90
N GLU A 25 68.81 -8.85 -47.86
CA GLU A 25 69.28 -7.56 -48.38
C GLU A 25 70.10 -6.77 -47.33
N SER A 26 70.00 -7.18 -46.07
CA SER A 26 70.64 -6.57 -44.91
C SER A 26 72.06 -7.10 -44.62
N GLY A 27 72.46 -8.22 -45.24
CA GLY A 27 73.73 -8.89 -44.97
C GLY A 27 73.81 -9.56 -43.59
N THR A 28 72.67 -9.74 -42.90
CA THR A 28 72.60 -10.40 -41.59
C THR A 28 72.96 -11.87 -41.70
N SER A 29 73.45 -12.46 -40.61
CA SER A 29 73.60 -13.91 -40.58
C SER A 29 72.22 -14.58 -40.59
N PRO A 30 72.02 -15.68 -41.34
CA PRO A 30 70.79 -16.44 -41.30
C PRO A 30 70.45 -16.84 -39.87
N HIS A 31 69.16 -16.82 -39.52
CA HIS A 31 68.71 -17.27 -38.22
C HIS A 31 69.14 -18.73 -37.97
N SER A 32 69.66 -19.03 -36.77
CA SER A 32 70.29 -20.32 -36.46
C SER A 32 69.34 -21.53 -36.50
N SER A 33 68.03 -21.29 -36.56
CA SER A 33 67.00 -22.33 -36.69
C SER A 33 66.53 -22.58 -38.12
N ALA A 34 67.00 -21.82 -39.11
CA ALA A 34 66.56 -21.92 -40.49
C ALA A 34 67.69 -22.47 -41.39
N ILE A 35 67.38 -23.45 -42.24
CA ILE A 35 68.30 -23.91 -43.30
C ILE A 35 68.31 -22.92 -44.47
N LEU A 36 67.18 -22.26 -44.72
CA LEU A 36 67.02 -21.17 -45.68
C LEU A 36 66.32 -20.00 -44.98
N ASP A 37 66.99 -18.87 -44.87
CA ASP A 37 66.46 -17.64 -44.29
C ASP A 37 66.40 -16.56 -45.37
N ILE A 38 65.21 -15.99 -45.59
CA ILE A 38 64.98 -14.99 -46.64
C ILE A 38 64.42 -13.73 -45.97
N GLN A 39 65.16 -12.63 -46.06
CA GLN A 39 64.79 -11.35 -45.47
C GLN A 39 64.90 -10.22 -46.50
N SER A 40 63.77 -9.62 -46.85
CA SER A 40 63.71 -8.41 -47.67
C SER A 40 62.61 -7.50 -47.12
N ASN A 41 62.79 -6.20 -47.25
CA ASN A 41 61.82 -5.20 -46.79
C ASN A 41 60.85 -4.76 -47.91
N ASP A 42 61.14 -5.09 -49.17
CA ASP A 42 60.37 -4.66 -50.34
C ASP A 42 60.14 -5.76 -51.40
N LYS A 43 60.72 -6.96 -51.22
CA LYS A 43 60.56 -8.13 -52.11
C LYS A 43 60.07 -9.35 -51.33
N GLY A 44 59.29 -10.20 -51.98
CA GLY A 44 58.84 -11.49 -51.46
C GLY A 44 59.53 -12.67 -52.13
N MET A 45 59.33 -13.87 -51.58
CA MET A 45 59.68 -15.12 -52.25
C MET A 45 58.54 -15.59 -53.16
N LEU A 46 58.81 -15.76 -54.45
CA LEU A 46 57.88 -16.43 -55.37
C LEU A 46 58.11 -17.94 -55.35
N VAL A 47 57.18 -18.68 -54.75
CA VAL A 47 57.13 -20.15 -54.86
C VAL A 47 56.61 -20.57 -56.26
N PRO A 48 56.78 -21.82 -56.69
CA PRO A 48 56.21 -22.30 -57.96
C PRO A 48 54.71 -21.99 -58.04
N ARG A 49 54.32 -21.26 -59.09
CA ARG A 49 52.93 -20.85 -59.37
C ARG A 49 52.39 -21.72 -60.48
N MET A 50 51.27 -22.37 -60.25
CA MET A 50 50.66 -23.29 -61.21
C MET A 50 49.17 -23.38 -60.99
N ASP A 51 48.41 -23.75 -62.02
CA ASP A 51 46.96 -23.95 -61.88
C ASP A 51 46.64 -25.27 -61.15
N SER A 52 45.37 -25.44 -60.75
CA SER A 52 44.93 -26.64 -60.03
C SER A 52 45.15 -27.95 -60.80
N THR A 53 45.12 -27.91 -62.13
CA THR A 53 45.37 -29.09 -62.97
C THR A 53 46.85 -29.43 -62.95
N GLN A 54 47.72 -28.43 -63.11
CA GLN A 54 49.17 -28.56 -63.07
C GLN A 54 49.66 -29.06 -61.70
N ARG A 55 49.13 -28.51 -60.60
CA ARG A 55 49.44 -28.97 -59.23
C ARG A 55 49.09 -30.45 -59.04
N LYS A 56 47.89 -30.86 -59.46
CA LYS A 56 47.43 -32.26 -59.34
C LYS A 56 48.20 -33.23 -60.23
N MET A 57 48.90 -32.74 -61.26
CA MET A 57 49.77 -33.53 -62.13
C MET A 57 51.20 -33.74 -61.59
N ILE A 58 51.60 -33.10 -60.48
CA ILE A 58 52.89 -33.37 -59.85
C ILE A 58 52.90 -34.82 -59.38
N ALA A 59 53.70 -35.67 -60.05
CA ALA A 59 53.84 -37.07 -59.68
C ALA A 59 54.71 -37.20 -58.41
N ASN A 60 54.23 -37.94 -57.42
CA ASN A 60 54.92 -38.20 -56.15
C ASN A 60 55.45 -36.93 -55.46
N PRO A 61 54.59 -35.94 -55.15
CA PRO A 61 55.03 -34.72 -54.47
C PRO A 61 55.67 -35.06 -53.12
N ALA A 62 56.74 -34.35 -52.77
CA ALA A 62 57.39 -34.52 -51.47
C ALA A 62 56.49 -33.97 -50.34
N ILE A 63 56.53 -34.60 -49.16
CA ILE A 63 55.88 -34.07 -47.96
C ILE A 63 56.45 -32.68 -47.66
N GLY A 64 55.58 -31.70 -47.44
CA GLY A 64 55.93 -30.29 -47.24
C GLY A 64 56.16 -29.50 -48.53
N LEU A 65 55.98 -30.08 -49.72
CA LEU A 65 56.12 -29.34 -50.98
C LEU A 65 55.08 -28.22 -51.04
N LEU A 66 55.54 -26.96 -51.04
CA LEU A 66 54.73 -25.76 -51.08
C LEU A 66 54.64 -25.18 -52.50
N VAL A 67 53.43 -24.94 -52.99
CA VAL A 67 53.15 -24.26 -54.27
C VAL A 67 52.10 -23.18 -54.05
N PHE A 68 52.03 -22.21 -54.94
CA PHE A 68 50.92 -21.26 -54.99
C PHE A 68 49.99 -21.66 -56.14
N ASP A 69 48.79 -22.13 -55.82
CA ASP A 69 47.80 -22.53 -56.80
C ASP A 69 47.10 -21.28 -57.34
N ILE A 70 47.37 -20.91 -58.59
CA ILE A 70 46.82 -19.69 -59.18
C ILE A 70 45.33 -19.79 -59.51
N SER A 71 44.76 -21.00 -59.58
CA SER A 71 43.32 -21.19 -59.74
C SER A 71 42.57 -20.94 -58.44
N LEU A 72 43.16 -21.32 -57.30
CA LEU A 72 42.59 -21.11 -55.97
C LEU A 72 43.01 -19.76 -55.36
N GLY A 73 44.08 -19.16 -55.85
CA GLY A 73 44.65 -17.93 -55.29
C GLY A 73 45.36 -18.13 -53.94
N SER A 74 45.76 -19.37 -53.61
CA SER A 74 46.21 -19.76 -52.27
C SER A 74 47.49 -20.58 -52.25
N PHE A 75 48.21 -20.55 -51.13
CA PHE A 75 49.31 -21.46 -50.87
C PHE A 75 48.77 -22.85 -50.54
N ASN A 76 49.30 -23.86 -51.22
CA ASN A 76 48.97 -25.26 -50.98
C ASN A 76 50.25 -26.04 -50.68
N PHE A 77 50.23 -26.89 -49.65
CA PHE A 77 51.32 -27.82 -49.38
C PHE A 77 50.86 -29.28 -49.45
N TYR A 78 51.76 -30.19 -49.80
CA TYR A 78 51.46 -31.62 -49.77
C TYR A 78 51.76 -32.20 -48.39
N ASP A 79 50.78 -32.79 -47.71
CA ASP A 79 50.95 -33.34 -46.35
C ASP A 79 51.50 -34.79 -46.34
N GLY A 80 51.69 -35.39 -47.52
CA GLY A 80 52.08 -36.79 -47.70
C GLY A 80 50.95 -37.71 -48.17
N ILE A 81 49.73 -37.21 -48.20
CA ILE A 81 48.54 -37.91 -48.68
C ILE A 81 47.82 -37.06 -49.74
N SER A 82 47.61 -35.77 -49.45
CA SER A 82 46.83 -34.85 -50.29
C SER A 82 47.42 -33.43 -50.29
N TRP A 83 46.93 -32.61 -51.21
CA TRP A 83 47.24 -31.17 -51.21
C TRP A 83 46.32 -30.47 -50.21
N VAL A 84 46.91 -29.79 -49.23
CA VAL A 84 46.23 -29.00 -48.20
C VAL A 84 46.35 -27.52 -48.53
N ASP A 85 45.21 -26.84 -48.57
CA ASP A 85 45.15 -25.39 -48.76
C ASP A 85 45.39 -24.68 -47.42
N LEU A 86 46.41 -23.83 -47.36
CA LEU A 86 46.79 -23.08 -46.15
C LEU A 86 45.92 -21.84 -45.91
N SER A 87 45.04 -21.49 -46.86
CA SER A 87 44.13 -20.35 -46.76
C SER A 87 42.71 -20.73 -46.34
N SER A 88 42.39 -22.03 -46.29
CA SER A 88 41.08 -22.49 -45.83
C SER A 88 41.06 -22.45 -44.30
N PRO A 89 40.15 -21.71 -43.66
CA PRO A 89 39.97 -21.83 -42.21
C PRO A 89 39.65 -23.29 -41.88
N GLU A 90 40.38 -23.87 -40.92
CA GLU A 90 40.12 -25.23 -40.46
C GLU A 90 38.73 -25.26 -39.80
N LEU A 91 37.78 -25.95 -40.43
CA LEU A 91 36.56 -26.41 -39.77
C LEU A 91 36.98 -27.25 -38.56
N ILE A 92 36.53 -26.88 -37.36
CA ILE A 92 36.64 -27.77 -36.20
C ILE A 92 35.63 -28.89 -36.44
N SER A 93 36.08 -30.02 -36.97
CA SER A 93 35.24 -31.15 -37.37
C SER A 93 35.81 -32.47 -36.86
N ASP A 94 34.94 -33.46 -36.68
CA ASP A 94 35.35 -34.84 -36.49
C ASP A 94 35.80 -35.49 -37.82
N LYS A 95 36.16 -36.77 -37.76
CA LYS A 95 36.89 -37.43 -38.84
C LYS A 95 36.04 -37.65 -40.10
N ASP A 96 34.75 -37.89 -39.94
CA ASP A 96 33.77 -38.07 -41.02
C ASP A 96 32.98 -36.78 -41.33
N ARG A 97 33.20 -35.72 -40.55
CA ARG A 97 32.67 -34.36 -40.76
C ARG A 97 31.16 -34.28 -40.63
N ASP A 98 30.55 -35.21 -39.90
CA ASP A 98 29.14 -35.10 -39.56
C ASP A 98 28.93 -34.24 -38.29
N THR A 99 29.99 -34.03 -37.51
CA THR A 99 30.00 -33.17 -36.34
C THR A 99 31.04 -32.07 -36.51
N GLN A 100 30.59 -30.81 -36.59
CA GLN A 100 31.45 -29.70 -36.96
C GLN A 100 30.96 -28.34 -36.42
N ILE A 101 31.91 -27.43 -36.21
CA ILE A 101 31.69 -26.00 -36.01
C ILE A 101 32.13 -25.28 -37.29
N GLU A 102 31.19 -24.61 -37.94
CA GLU A 102 31.41 -23.95 -39.23
C GLU A 102 31.26 -22.43 -39.07
N VAL A 103 32.14 -21.66 -39.73
CA VAL A 103 31.99 -20.23 -39.94
C VAL A 103 31.92 -19.96 -41.44
N GLU A 104 30.99 -19.11 -41.86
CA GLU A 104 30.91 -18.51 -43.21
C GLU A 104 30.90 -19.49 -44.40
N LYS A 105 29.72 -20.00 -44.80
CA LYS A 105 29.58 -20.85 -46.00
C LYS A 105 29.73 -20.07 -47.31
N SER A 106 29.71 -18.74 -47.25
CA SER A 106 30.01 -17.84 -48.37
C SER A 106 30.70 -16.58 -47.88
N ALA A 107 31.38 -15.85 -48.77
CA ALA A 107 32.17 -14.66 -48.43
C ALA A 107 31.38 -13.51 -47.79
N ASP A 108 30.05 -13.55 -47.83
CA ASP A 108 29.15 -12.53 -47.28
C ASP A 108 28.25 -13.10 -46.15
N GLU A 109 28.50 -14.33 -45.68
CA GLU A 109 27.65 -14.95 -44.65
C GLU A 109 28.28 -14.87 -43.26
N ASP A 110 27.85 -13.91 -42.44
CA ASP A 110 28.23 -13.77 -41.03
C ASP A 110 27.46 -14.75 -40.13
N THR A 111 27.68 -16.06 -40.27
CA THR A 111 26.97 -17.09 -39.48
C THR A 111 27.91 -18.17 -38.92
N LEU A 112 27.80 -18.43 -37.61
CA LEU A 112 28.45 -19.55 -36.91
C LEU A 112 27.44 -20.69 -36.74
N ARG A 113 27.81 -21.94 -37.08
CA ARG A 113 26.93 -23.11 -36.99
C ARG A 113 27.52 -24.22 -36.12
N PHE A 114 26.65 -24.94 -35.44
CA PHE A 114 26.96 -26.15 -34.69
C PHE A 114 26.18 -27.32 -35.29
N THR A 115 26.88 -28.24 -35.96
CA THR A 115 26.31 -29.44 -36.57
C THR A 115 26.75 -30.67 -35.80
N VAL A 116 25.84 -31.62 -35.54
CA VAL A 116 26.16 -32.91 -34.91
C VAL A 116 25.42 -34.02 -35.66
N GLY A 117 26.13 -35.08 -36.07
CA GLY A 117 25.53 -36.19 -36.82
C GLY A 117 24.83 -35.80 -38.12
N GLY A 118 25.27 -34.70 -38.76
CA GLY A 118 24.71 -34.16 -40.00
C GLY A 118 23.52 -33.22 -39.85
N TYR A 119 23.11 -32.88 -38.62
CA TYR A 119 22.00 -31.95 -38.33
C TYR A 119 22.52 -30.65 -37.73
N GLU A 120 22.09 -29.50 -38.25
CA GLU A 120 22.32 -28.18 -37.65
C GLU A 120 21.48 -28.08 -36.37
N LEU A 121 22.13 -27.95 -35.21
CA LEU A 121 21.46 -27.88 -33.91
C LEU A 121 21.37 -26.45 -33.37
N ALA A 122 22.31 -25.60 -33.79
CA ALA A 122 22.31 -24.19 -33.44
C ALA A 122 23.06 -23.37 -34.49
N ARG A 123 22.62 -22.14 -34.71
CA ARG A 123 23.38 -21.14 -35.46
C ARG A 123 23.32 -19.77 -34.78
N MET A 124 24.39 -19.01 -34.91
CA MET A 124 24.42 -17.60 -34.53
C MET A 124 24.44 -16.76 -35.79
N THR A 125 23.42 -15.92 -35.94
CA THR A 125 23.31 -14.88 -36.99
C THR A 125 23.47 -13.51 -36.32
N ASP A 126 23.77 -12.44 -37.07
CA ASP A 126 24.04 -11.06 -36.63
C ASP A 126 23.69 -10.67 -35.17
N LYS A 127 22.45 -10.93 -34.71
CA LYS A 127 21.97 -10.57 -33.36
C LYS A 127 21.37 -11.73 -32.56
N ASN A 128 21.25 -12.94 -33.11
CA ASN A 128 20.46 -14.03 -32.53
C ASN A 128 21.25 -15.35 -32.43
N LEU A 129 20.98 -16.13 -31.39
CA LEU A 129 21.31 -17.56 -31.32
C LEU A 129 20.04 -18.35 -31.62
N ASP A 130 19.96 -18.94 -32.79
CA ASP A 130 18.86 -19.82 -33.20
C ASP A 130 19.21 -21.25 -32.75
N LEU A 131 18.32 -21.88 -31.97
CA LEU A 131 18.41 -23.29 -31.64
C LEU A 131 17.47 -24.04 -32.60
N GLU A 132 18.05 -24.84 -33.49
CA GLU A 132 17.30 -25.58 -34.50
C GLU A 132 16.92 -26.95 -33.93
N SER A 133 15.69 -27.07 -33.42
CA SER A 133 15.06 -28.37 -33.19
C SER A 133 13.94 -28.60 -34.21
N PRO A 134 13.68 -29.86 -34.63
CA PRO A 134 12.51 -30.20 -35.43
C PRO A 134 11.22 -29.63 -34.80
N GLY A 135 10.26 -29.21 -35.63
CA GLY A 135 8.95 -28.76 -35.13
C GLY A 135 8.84 -27.31 -34.64
N ASN A 136 9.82 -26.45 -34.93
CA ASN A 136 9.90 -25.06 -34.43
C ASN A 136 9.94 -24.97 -32.89
N SER A 137 10.51 -25.99 -32.25
CA SER A 137 10.67 -26.09 -30.80
C SER A 137 12.05 -25.67 -30.33
N VAL A 138 12.17 -25.31 -29.05
CA VAL A 138 13.42 -24.95 -28.37
C VAL A 138 13.62 -25.87 -27.18
N PHE A 139 14.62 -26.75 -27.23
CA PHE A 139 14.94 -27.69 -26.16
C PHE A 139 16.35 -27.47 -25.60
N ILE A 140 16.44 -27.11 -24.31
CA ILE A 140 17.71 -26.89 -23.63
C ILE A 140 17.77 -27.76 -22.37
N GLY A 141 18.78 -28.63 -22.28
CA GLY A 141 19.01 -29.52 -21.14
C GLY A 141 18.98 -31.01 -21.50
N LYS A 142 19.52 -31.85 -20.62
CA LYS A 142 19.61 -33.29 -20.85
C LYS A 142 18.21 -33.93 -20.84
N ASN A 143 17.90 -34.70 -21.89
CA ASN A 143 16.62 -35.39 -22.13
C ASN A 143 15.40 -34.46 -22.24
N THR A 144 15.61 -33.17 -22.49
CA THR A 144 14.52 -32.22 -22.77
C THR A 144 13.90 -32.56 -24.13
N GLY A 145 12.57 -32.66 -24.22
CA GLY A 145 11.87 -32.96 -25.49
C GLY A 145 12.25 -34.30 -26.15
N LEU A 146 12.76 -35.28 -25.40
CA LEU A 146 13.38 -36.48 -25.97
C LEU A 146 12.47 -37.32 -26.90
N ASN A 147 11.16 -37.36 -26.63
CA ASN A 147 10.19 -38.12 -27.43
C ASN A 147 9.36 -37.26 -28.38
N ASP A 148 9.79 -36.03 -28.61
CA ASP A 148 9.19 -35.15 -29.61
C ASP A 148 9.17 -35.82 -30.99
N ASP A 149 8.04 -35.78 -31.69
CA ASP A 149 7.88 -36.45 -32.98
C ASP A 149 8.39 -35.61 -34.18
N GLY A 150 8.86 -34.38 -33.91
CA GLY A 150 9.39 -33.45 -34.90
C GLY A 150 8.35 -32.76 -35.77
N SER A 151 7.06 -32.89 -35.44
CA SER A 151 5.98 -32.10 -36.06
C SER A 151 5.99 -30.64 -35.58
N ASP A 152 5.41 -29.71 -36.33
CA ASP A 152 5.34 -28.27 -35.98
C ASP A 152 4.52 -28.03 -34.71
N ASN A 153 5.17 -28.16 -33.56
CA ASN A 153 4.54 -28.18 -32.24
C ASN A 153 4.99 -27.05 -31.31
N PHE A 154 5.96 -26.21 -31.68
CA PHE A 154 6.23 -24.90 -31.02
C PHE A 154 6.46 -24.96 -29.50
N ILE A 155 7.15 -26.00 -29.02
CA ILE A 155 7.44 -26.21 -27.60
C ILE A 155 8.67 -25.41 -27.17
N THR A 156 8.60 -24.70 -26.05
CA THR A 156 9.77 -24.10 -25.39
C THR A 156 10.06 -24.85 -24.10
N ALA A 157 11.16 -25.62 -24.02
CA ALA A 157 11.52 -26.33 -22.79
C ALA A 157 12.98 -26.15 -22.36
N LEU A 158 13.19 -25.91 -21.07
CA LEU A 158 14.48 -25.66 -20.44
C LEU A 158 14.60 -26.41 -19.10
N GLY A 159 15.56 -27.34 -18.99
CA GLY A 159 15.88 -28.08 -17.77
C GLY A 159 15.85 -29.61 -17.94
N HIS A 160 16.57 -30.34 -17.08
CA HIS A 160 16.68 -31.80 -17.17
C HIS A 160 15.31 -32.49 -17.24
N LYS A 161 15.05 -33.21 -18.34
CA LYS A 161 13.82 -33.95 -18.62
C LYS A 161 12.54 -33.10 -18.71
N ALA A 162 12.64 -31.79 -18.97
CA ALA A 162 11.47 -30.97 -19.25
C ALA A 162 10.80 -31.44 -20.56
N GLY A 163 9.49 -31.69 -20.53
CA GLY A 163 8.74 -32.19 -21.70
C GLY A 163 9.20 -33.55 -22.28
N GLU A 164 9.94 -34.38 -21.52
CA GLU A 164 10.59 -35.59 -22.06
C GLU A 164 9.65 -36.54 -22.82
N LYS A 165 8.39 -36.71 -22.36
CA LYS A 165 7.40 -37.59 -23.01
C LYS A 165 6.37 -36.86 -23.87
N ASN A 166 6.55 -35.57 -24.14
CA ASN A 166 5.67 -34.91 -25.09
C ASN A 166 5.86 -35.53 -26.48
N THR A 167 4.78 -36.01 -27.09
CA THR A 167 4.84 -36.66 -28.41
C THR A 167 4.08 -35.88 -29.47
N ILE A 168 2.88 -35.37 -29.15
CA ILE A 168 2.00 -34.66 -30.11
C ILE A 168 1.40 -33.37 -29.53
N GLY A 169 1.78 -32.97 -28.31
CA GLY A 169 1.26 -31.74 -27.71
C GLY A 169 1.90 -30.53 -28.37
N PHE A 170 1.18 -29.41 -28.48
CA PHE A 170 1.68 -28.20 -29.15
C PHE A 170 1.60 -26.94 -28.28
N SER A 171 2.44 -25.95 -28.56
CA SER A 171 2.51 -24.63 -27.95
C SER A 171 2.66 -24.62 -26.41
N ASN A 172 3.45 -25.55 -25.85
CA ASN A 172 3.72 -25.59 -24.41
C ASN A 172 5.06 -24.93 -24.03
N THR A 173 5.12 -24.30 -22.86
CA THR A 173 6.34 -23.77 -22.24
C THR A 173 6.67 -24.54 -20.96
N TYR A 174 7.82 -25.20 -20.89
CA TYR A 174 8.26 -26.02 -19.75
C TYR A 174 9.64 -25.59 -19.22
N ILE A 175 9.69 -24.90 -18.09
CA ILE A 175 10.95 -24.41 -17.52
C ILE A 175 11.14 -24.98 -16.12
N GLY A 176 12.16 -25.83 -15.94
CA GLY A 176 12.51 -26.49 -14.68
C GLY A 176 12.73 -27.99 -14.82
N ALA A 177 13.44 -28.60 -13.87
CA ALA A 177 13.71 -30.04 -13.90
C ALA A 177 12.41 -30.86 -13.80
N ASN A 178 12.17 -31.74 -14.77
CA ASN A 178 10.95 -32.53 -14.95
C ASN A 178 9.65 -31.72 -15.13
N ALA A 179 9.70 -30.43 -15.51
CA ALA A 179 8.47 -29.69 -15.85
C ALA A 179 7.77 -30.36 -17.04
N GLY A 180 6.47 -30.66 -16.91
CA GLY A 180 5.66 -31.27 -17.99
C GLY A 180 6.13 -32.66 -18.47
N ASN A 181 6.93 -33.39 -17.67
CA ASN A 181 7.63 -34.59 -18.14
C ASN A 181 6.73 -35.67 -18.76
N GLN A 182 5.53 -35.90 -18.21
CA GLN A 182 4.59 -36.92 -18.67
C GLN A 182 3.47 -36.36 -19.55
N ASN A 183 3.51 -35.07 -19.91
CA ASN A 183 2.46 -34.48 -20.74
C ASN A 183 2.65 -34.91 -22.21
N MET A 184 1.92 -35.96 -22.63
CA MET A 184 2.04 -36.55 -23.97
C MET A 184 1.25 -35.80 -25.05
N VAL A 185 0.11 -35.19 -24.68
CA VAL A 185 -0.92 -34.71 -25.61
C VAL A 185 -1.51 -33.33 -25.30
N GLY A 186 -1.24 -32.77 -24.12
CA GLY A 186 -1.76 -31.49 -23.70
C GLY A 186 -1.13 -30.33 -24.46
N ASN A 187 -1.92 -29.28 -24.70
CA ASN A 187 -1.55 -28.13 -25.52
C ASN A 187 -1.63 -26.83 -24.72
N GLU A 188 -0.89 -25.81 -25.15
CA GLU A 188 -1.04 -24.42 -24.67
C GLU A 188 -0.81 -24.28 -23.15
N ASN A 189 0.09 -25.08 -22.58
CA ASN A 189 0.42 -25.04 -21.15
C ASN A 189 1.68 -24.21 -20.86
N VAL A 190 1.75 -23.56 -19.70
CA VAL A 190 2.93 -22.85 -19.18
C VAL A 190 3.30 -23.43 -17.81
N PHE A 191 4.36 -24.24 -17.73
CA PHE A 191 4.85 -24.82 -16.48
C PHE A 191 6.22 -24.27 -16.13
N LEU A 192 6.33 -23.58 -14.99
CA LEU A 192 7.57 -23.00 -14.47
C LEU A 192 7.85 -23.51 -13.05
N GLY A 193 8.87 -24.34 -12.89
CA GLY A 193 9.30 -24.87 -11.60
C GLY A 193 9.75 -26.33 -11.67
N THR A 194 10.47 -26.79 -10.64
CA THR A 194 10.85 -28.20 -10.55
C THR A 194 9.60 -29.07 -10.39
N SER A 195 9.39 -30.00 -11.33
CA SER A 195 8.25 -30.92 -11.41
C SER A 195 6.87 -30.24 -11.50
N ALA A 196 6.81 -28.98 -11.96
CA ALA A 196 5.54 -28.33 -12.28
C ALA A 196 4.83 -29.10 -13.41
N GLY A 197 3.56 -29.46 -13.20
CA GLY A 197 2.76 -30.22 -14.17
C GLY A 197 3.35 -31.58 -14.57
N LEU A 198 4.15 -32.23 -13.70
CA LEU A 198 4.88 -33.47 -14.02
C LEU A 198 4.00 -34.53 -14.70
N GLU A 199 2.83 -34.80 -14.13
CA GLU A 199 1.84 -35.79 -14.58
C GLU A 199 0.60 -35.13 -15.22
N ASN A 200 0.65 -33.83 -15.51
CA ASN A 200 -0.48 -33.14 -16.12
C ASN A 200 -0.61 -33.52 -17.60
N THR A 201 -1.82 -33.91 -17.98
CA THR A 201 -2.18 -34.30 -19.35
C THR A 201 -3.26 -33.40 -19.95
N GLY A 202 -3.60 -32.30 -19.27
CA GLY A 202 -4.59 -31.34 -19.72
C GLY A 202 -3.98 -30.24 -20.58
N SER A 203 -4.84 -29.34 -21.05
CA SER A 203 -4.46 -28.21 -21.90
C SER A 203 -4.80 -26.87 -21.24
N ASN A 204 -4.20 -25.78 -21.73
CA ASN A 204 -4.50 -24.42 -21.28
C ASN A 204 -4.23 -24.18 -19.77
N ASN A 205 -3.23 -24.82 -19.19
CA ASN A 205 -2.87 -24.65 -17.78
C ASN A 205 -1.65 -23.74 -17.59
N VAL A 206 -1.66 -22.92 -16.55
CA VAL A 206 -0.57 -22.05 -16.12
C VAL A 206 -0.13 -22.47 -14.71
N LEU A 207 1.00 -23.18 -14.59
CA LEU A 207 1.49 -23.77 -13.34
C LEU A 207 2.87 -23.22 -12.97
N LEU A 208 2.94 -22.33 -11.98
CA LEU A 208 4.17 -21.69 -11.52
C LEU A 208 4.49 -22.08 -10.07
N GLY A 209 5.61 -22.78 -9.85
CA GLY A 209 6.09 -23.17 -8.54
C GLY A 209 6.64 -24.60 -8.50
N ARG A 210 7.42 -24.92 -7.47
CA ARG A 210 7.88 -26.30 -7.23
C ARG A 210 6.66 -27.19 -6.98
N ASP A 211 6.55 -28.29 -7.72
CA ASP A 211 5.47 -29.28 -7.61
C ASP A 211 4.04 -28.72 -7.83
N ALA A 212 3.89 -27.53 -8.43
CA ALA A 212 2.58 -26.98 -8.80
C ALA A 212 1.89 -27.90 -9.82
N GLY A 213 0.69 -28.37 -9.51
CA GLY A 213 -0.07 -29.32 -10.35
C GLY A 213 0.66 -30.63 -10.66
N ARG A 214 1.63 -31.06 -9.83
CA ARG A 214 2.52 -32.20 -10.10
C ARG A 214 1.76 -33.47 -10.52
N ASN A 215 0.71 -33.84 -9.80
CA ASN A 215 -0.08 -35.05 -9.99
C ASN A 215 -1.47 -34.75 -10.61
N SER A 216 -1.63 -33.57 -11.21
CA SER A 216 -2.92 -33.08 -11.73
C SER A 216 -3.25 -33.72 -13.08
N VAL A 217 -3.87 -34.90 -13.08
CA VAL A 217 -4.19 -35.64 -14.32
C VAL A 217 -5.49 -35.10 -14.96
N GLY A 218 -5.45 -34.74 -16.25
CA GLY A 218 -6.62 -34.37 -17.06
C GLY A 218 -7.19 -32.94 -16.91
N GLY A 219 -6.99 -32.27 -15.78
CA GLY A 219 -7.49 -30.90 -15.55
C GLY A 219 -6.97 -29.89 -16.57
N SER A 220 -7.86 -29.08 -17.16
CA SER A 220 -7.56 -28.08 -18.19
C SER A 220 -8.02 -26.68 -17.78
N GLY A 221 -7.38 -25.63 -18.29
CA GLY A 221 -7.78 -24.25 -17.99
C GLY A 221 -7.46 -23.79 -16.56
N ASN A 222 -6.47 -24.40 -15.89
CA ASN A 222 -6.14 -24.10 -14.50
C ASN A 222 -4.98 -23.09 -14.37
N THR A 223 -5.02 -22.23 -13.36
CA THR A 223 -3.91 -21.32 -12.98
C THR A 223 -3.45 -21.61 -11.56
N TYR A 224 -2.30 -22.26 -11.39
CA TYR A 224 -1.71 -22.56 -10.08
C TYR A 224 -0.41 -21.78 -9.90
N ILE A 225 -0.33 -20.96 -8.86
CA ILE A 225 0.83 -20.10 -8.57
C ILE A 225 1.26 -20.34 -7.13
N GLY A 226 2.40 -20.98 -6.89
CA GLY A 226 2.92 -21.28 -5.56
C GLY A 226 3.50 -22.70 -5.45
N ALA A 227 4.36 -22.93 -4.45
CA ALA A 227 4.88 -24.28 -4.19
C ALA A 227 3.75 -25.22 -3.75
N ASP A 228 3.65 -26.38 -4.39
CA ASP A 228 2.64 -27.42 -4.15
C ASP A 228 1.18 -26.95 -4.38
N ALA A 229 0.95 -25.84 -5.09
CA ALA A 229 -0.39 -25.39 -5.46
C ALA A 229 -1.05 -26.38 -6.43
N GLY A 230 -2.27 -26.82 -6.12
CA GLY A 230 -3.02 -27.78 -6.92
C GLY A 230 -2.32 -29.13 -7.11
N ARG A 231 -1.38 -29.51 -6.23
CA ARG A 231 -0.49 -30.67 -6.43
C ARG A 231 -1.22 -31.94 -6.87
N ASN A 232 -2.36 -32.25 -6.25
CA ASN A 232 -3.18 -33.44 -6.51
C ASN A 232 -4.55 -33.09 -7.09
N ALA A 233 -4.78 -31.84 -7.51
CA ALA A 233 -6.06 -31.38 -8.02
C ALA A 233 -6.37 -32.00 -9.39
N ILE A 234 -7.60 -32.45 -9.62
CA ILE A 234 -8.02 -33.11 -10.88
C ILE A 234 -9.05 -32.33 -11.69
N GLY A 235 -9.57 -31.21 -11.17
CA GLY A 235 -10.59 -30.40 -11.85
C GLY A 235 -10.04 -29.44 -12.90
N SER A 236 -10.95 -28.79 -13.62
CA SER A 236 -10.66 -27.80 -14.67
C SER A 236 -11.11 -26.40 -14.26
N GLY A 237 -10.58 -25.34 -14.88
CA GLY A 237 -11.04 -23.96 -14.64
C GLY A 237 -10.69 -23.39 -13.26
N ASN A 238 -9.74 -23.98 -12.55
CA ASN A 238 -9.39 -23.58 -11.19
C ASN A 238 -8.32 -22.49 -11.16
N VAL A 239 -8.37 -21.61 -10.16
CA VAL A 239 -7.34 -20.58 -9.89
C VAL A 239 -6.86 -20.71 -8.44
N PHE A 240 -5.63 -21.23 -8.24
CA PHE A 240 -5.02 -21.45 -6.93
C PHE A 240 -3.75 -20.61 -6.76
N ILE A 241 -3.70 -19.76 -5.73
CA ILE A 241 -2.61 -18.81 -5.50
C ILE A 241 -2.05 -18.94 -4.07
N GLY A 242 -0.74 -19.15 -3.99
CA GLY A 242 0.09 -19.31 -2.80
C GLY A 242 0.45 -20.76 -2.46
N LYS A 243 1.31 -20.96 -1.44
CA LYS A 243 1.84 -22.28 -1.06
C LYS A 243 0.71 -23.22 -0.62
N THR A 244 0.68 -24.44 -1.17
CA THR A 244 -0.33 -25.50 -0.90
C THR A 244 -1.78 -25.11 -1.21
N ALA A 245 -2.02 -24.02 -1.95
CA ALA A 245 -3.37 -23.61 -2.35
C ALA A 245 -4.03 -24.69 -3.21
N GLY A 246 -5.22 -25.14 -2.82
CA GLY A 246 -5.97 -26.17 -3.54
C GLY A 246 -5.25 -27.52 -3.68
N GLU A 247 -4.28 -27.84 -2.81
CA GLU A 247 -3.41 -29.02 -2.95
C GLU A 247 -4.17 -30.34 -3.23
N ASN A 248 -5.35 -30.50 -2.61
CA ASN A 248 -6.22 -31.67 -2.77
C ASN A 248 -7.65 -31.31 -3.25
N GLU A 249 -7.82 -30.14 -3.87
CA GLU A 249 -9.12 -29.71 -4.38
C GLU A 249 -9.42 -30.40 -5.72
N ASN A 250 -10.43 -31.26 -5.73
CA ASN A 250 -10.78 -32.09 -6.89
C ASN A 250 -11.92 -31.50 -7.72
N GLY A 251 -12.56 -30.42 -7.25
CA GLY A 251 -13.59 -29.71 -8.00
C GLY A 251 -13.04 -28.91 -9.18
N SER A 252 -13.92 -28.59 -10.13
CA SER A 252 -13.69 -27.60 -11.17
C SER A 252 -14.17 -26.22 -10.74
N ASP A 253 -13.71 -25.18 -11.43
CA ASP A 253 -14.15 -23.80 -11.29
C ASP A 253 -13.94 -23.21 -9.89
N LYS A 254 -12.93 -23.69 -9.16
CA LYS A 254 -12.60 -23.26 -7.80
C LYS A 254 -11.56 -22.13 -7.79
N PHE A 255 -11.73 -21.20 -6.87
CA PHE A 255 -10.77 -20.15 -6.57
C PHE A 255 -10.21 -20.36 -5.16
N VAL A 256 -8.89 -20.43 -4.98
CA VAL A 256 -8.28 -20.59 -3.66
C VAL A 256 -7.07 -19.68 -3.52
N VAL A 257 -7.04 -18.85 -2.48
CA VAL A 257 -5.85 -18.07 -2.10
C VAL A 257 -5.40 -18.49 -0.70
N ASN A 258 -4.17 -18.98 -0.56
CA ASN A 258 -3.66 -19.56 0.68
C ASN A 258 -2.13 -19.64 0.70
N ASN A 259 -1.50 -19.50 1.87
CA ASN A 259 -0.05 -19.60 2.03
C ASN A 259 0.37 -20.53 3.19
N GLY A 260 0.08 -21.83 3.07
CA GLY A 260 0.72 -22.89 3.88
C GLY A 260 -0.18 -23.80 4.71
N ASN A 261 -1.46 -23.48 4.93
CA ASN A 261 -2.40 -24.39 5.60
C ASN A 261 -3.56 -24.77 4.67
N PRO A 262 -3.52 -25.91 3.96
CA PRO A 262 -4.51 -26.26 2.93
C PRO A 262 -5.94 -26.41 3.45
N LEU A 263 -6.14 -26.49 4.78
CA LEU A 263 -7.46 -26.63 5.41
C LEU A 263 -8.13 -25.28 5.73
N LEU A 264 -7.37 -24.18 5.72
CA LEU A 264 -7.83 -22.83 6.09
C LEU A 264 -7.42 -21.81 5.03
N PRO A 265 -8.03 -21.82 3.83
CA PRO A 265 -7.71 -20.83 2.80
C PRO A 265 -8.18 -19.42 3.20
N LEU A 266 -7.40 -18.39 2.85
CA LEU A 266 -7.75 -16.98 3.04
C LEU A 266 -8.98 -16.62 2.20
N LEU A 267 -9.00 -17.07 0.94
CA LEU A 267 -10.14 -16.97 0.04
C LEU A 267 -10.44 -18.36 -0.53
N TYR A 268 -11.71 -18.73 -0.53
CA TYR A 268 -12.22 -19.90 -1.25
C TYR A 268 -13.41 -19.44 -2.08
N GLY A 269 -13.47 -19.80 -3.35
CA GLY A 269 -14.56 -19.43 -4.23
C GLY A 269 -14.92 -20.55 -5.20
N ASP A 270 -16.10 -20.43 -5.79
CA ASP A 270 -16.62 -21.34 -6.80
C ASP A 270 -17.25 -20.50 -7.92
N PHE A 271 -16.52 -20.34 -9.02
CA PHE A 271 -16.93 -19.60 -10.20
C PHE A 271 -18.19 -20.16 -10.85
N SER A 272 -18.45 -21.48 -10.72
CA SER A 272 -19.67 -22.09 -11.27
C SER A 272 -20.94 -21.60 -10.55
N THR A 273 -20.79 -21.23 -9.28
CA THR A 273 -21.89 -20.69 -8.44
C THR A 273 -21.80 -19.18 -8.22
N GLY A 274 -20.70 -18.55 -8.65
CA GLY A 274 -20.42 -17.12 -8.39
C GLY A 274 -20.17 -16.80 -6.92
N ASN A 275 -19.88 -17.81 -6.09
CA ASN A 275 -19.70 -17.63 -4.65
C ASN A 275 -18.24 -17.38 -4.29
N LEU A 276 -18.02 -16.43 -3.37
CA LEU A 276 -16.73 -16.18 -2.73
C LEU A 276 -16.88 -16.19 -1.21
N PHE A 277 -15.97 -16.88 -0.55
CA PHE A 277 -15.87 -17.04 0.89
C PHE A 277 -14.53 -16.47 1.37
N VAL A 278 -14.57 -15.68 2.43
CA VAL A 278 -13.38 -15.07 3.06
C VAL A 278 -13.15 -15.72 4.42
N ASN A 279 -11.92 -16.15 4.68
CA ASN A 279 -11.43 -16.67 5.97
C ASN A 279 -12.21 -17.89 6.50
N ARG A 280 -12.41 -18.91 5.67
CA ARG A 280 -13.22 -20.09 6.03
C ARG A 280 -12.36 -21.21 6.65
N PRO A 281 -12.74 -21.77 7.82
CA PRO A 281 -12.22 -23.04 8.30
C PRO A 281 -12.96 -24.25 7.74
N GLY A 282 -12.27 -25.14 7.01
CA GLY A 282 -12.67 -26.54 6.82
C GLY A 282 -13.80 -26.84 5.81
N TYR A 283 -13.63 -27.98 5.13
CA TYR A 283 -14.62 -28.65 4.28
C TYR A 283 -15.93 -28.91 5.05
N ILE A 284 -17.12 -28.63 4.44
CA ILE A 284 -18.44 -29.33 4.55
C ILE A 284 -19.55 -28.52 3.80
N THR A 285 -20.64 -29.23 3.48
CA THR A 285 -21.79 -29.14 2.54
C THR A 285 -22.56 -27.82 2.30
N PRO A 286 -23.40 -27.74 1.23
CA PRO A 286 -23.95 -26.50 0.61
C PRO A 286 -24.99 -25.68 1.41
N GLU A 287 -25.13 -25.87 2.71
CA GLU A 287 -26.33 -25.41 3.45
C GLU A 287 -26.11 -24.28 4.45
N GLU A 288 -24.88 -23.80 4.66
CA GLU A 288 -24.61 -22.67 5.56
C GLU A 288 -23.57 -21.74 4.92
N VAL A 289 -24.01 -20.62 4.36
CA VAL A 289 -23.12 -19.69 3.63
C VAL A 289 -23.43 -18.23 3.98
N PHE A 290 -22.42 -17.52 4.49
CA PHE A 290 -22.25 -16.09 4.26
C PHE A 290 -21.42 -15.96 2.98
N GLY A 291 -22.08 -15.64 1.87
CA GLY A 291 -21.47 -15.56 0.55
C GLY A 291 -22.14 -14.47 -0.25
N VAL A 292 -21.36 -13.67 -0.94
CA VAL A 292 -21.86 -12.69 -1.91
C VAL A 292 -22.12 -13.47 -3.20
N SER A 293 -23.38 -13.77 -3.52
CA SER A 293 -23.74 -14.41 -4.79
C SER A 293 -24.29 -13.37 -5.77
N LYS A 294 -24.01 -13.55 -7.07
CA LYS A 294 -24.60 -12.75 -8.15
C LYS A 294 -25.79 -13.49 -8.72
N SER A 295 -26.99 -12.91 -8.63
CA SER A 295 -28.19 -13.42 -9.31
C SER A 295 -28.03 -13.35 -10.83
N VAL A 296 -28.17 -14.49 -11.51
CA VAL A 296 -28.27 -14.60 -12.96
C VAL A 296 -29.74 -14.47 -13.32
N ASN A 297 -30.26 -13.25 -13.40
CA ASN A 297 -31.28 -12.77 -14.35
C ASN A 297 -31.83 -11.39 -13.94
N GLY A 298 -31.30 -10.34 -14.58
CA GLY A 298 -32.03 -9.14 -15.00
C GLY A 298 -32.64 -8.22 -13.92
N THR A 299 -32.12 -6.99 -13.88
CA THR A 299 -32.67 -5.74 -13.29
C THR A 299 -32.74 -5.68 -11.76
N ASP A 300 -31.63 -5.32 -11.12
CA ASP A 300 -31.49 -4.11 -10.29
C ASP A 300 -30.06 -4.00 -9.72
N PHE A 301 -29.51 -2.78 -9.72
CA PHE A 301 -28.21 -2.44 -9.14
C PHE A 301 -28.43 -1.84 -7.75
N GLY A 302 -27.80 -2.45 -6.73
CA GLY A 302 -27.68 -1.89 -5.38
C GLY A 302 -27.60 -2.96 -4.29
N GLY A 303 -26.40 -3.19 -3.75
CA GLY A 303 -26.18 -3.69 -2.38
C GLY A 303 -26.61 -5.12 -2.00
N MET A 304 -25.61 -5.91 -1.56
CA MET A 304 -25.68 -7.08 -0.66
C MET A 304 -27.01 -7.89 -0.61
N PHE A 305 -27.06 -8.97 -1.40
CA PHE A 305 -28.16 -9.94 -1.39
C PHE A 305 -27.78 -11.20 -0.58
N ILE A 306 -28.70 -11.66 0.29
CA ILE A 306 -28.64 -12.97 0.96
C ILE A 306 -29.74 -13.84 0.33
N GLU A 307 -29.35 -14.93 -0.32
CA GLU A 307 -30.30 -15.99 -0.71
C GLU A 307 -29.69 -17.36 -0.38
N THR A 308 -30.47 -18.24 0.27
CA THR A 308 -30.14 -19.66 0.41
C THR A 308 -31.16 -20.53 -0.34
N ASN A 309 -30.65 -21.16 -1.39
CA ASN A 309 -31.06 -22.35 -2.15
C ASN A 309 -32.47 -22.45 -2.79
N GLY A 310 -32.47 -22.42 -4.13
CA GLY A 310 -32.36 -23.66 -4.90
C GLY A 310 -33.60 -24.56 -4.99
N SER A 311 -34.73 -24.06 -5.51
CA SER A 311 -35.64 -24.88 -6.32
C SER A 311 -36.35 -24.00 -7.35
N SER A 312 -36.65 -24.53 -8.53
CA SER A 312 -37.19 -23.80 -9.70
C SER A 312 -38.61 -23.25 -9.54
N SER A 313 -39.10 -23.02 -8.32
CA SER A 313 -40.43 -22.48 -8.06
C SER A 313 -40.62 -21.98 -6.63
N SER A 314 -40.03 -20.86 -6.21
CA SER A 314 -40.54 -20.13 -5.04
C SER A 314 -39.93 -18.74 -4.86
N ARG A 315 -40.74 -17.86 -4.27
CA ARG A 315 -40.72 -16.39 -4.20
C ARG A 315 -39.86 -15.87 -3.02
N PRO A 316 -39.47 -14.56 -2.98
CA PRO A 316 -38.48 -14.04 -2.04
C PRO A 316 -38.89 -14.16 -0.55
N PHE A 317 -37.90 -14.44 0.30
CA PHE A 317 -37.98 -14.48 1.77
C PHE A 317 -37.23 -13.29 2.37
N TYR A 318 -37.75 -12.71 3.46
CA TYR A 318 -37.07 -11.71 4.28
C TYR A 318 -36.86 -12.28 5.69
N GLY A 319 -35.62 -12.30 6.19
CA GLY A 319 -35.32 -12.76 7.55
C GLY A 319 -34.17 -11.95 8.17
N PHE A 320 -34.38 -11.44 9.38
CA PHE A 320 -33.36 -10.84 10.23
C PHE A 320 -32.88 -11.88 11.25
N ALA A 321 -31.57 -12.03 11.41
CA ALA A 321 -30.97 -12.79 12.51
C ALA A 321 -30.38 -11.80 13.54
N ILE A 322 -30.81 -11.92 14.80
CA ILE A 322 -30.20 -11.24 15.95
C ILE A 322 -29.28 -12.26 16.61
N ASN A 323 -27.97 -11.98 16.66
CA ASN A 323 -26.99 -12.86 17.30
C ASN A 323 -27.23 -12.91 18.82
N GLY A 324 -27.47 -14.11 19.37
CA GLY A 324 -27.47 -14.36 20.83
C GLY A 324 -28.49 -15.36 21.39
N LEU A 325 -29.42 -15.89 20.61
CA LEU A 325 -30.43 -16.87 21.10
C LEU A 325 -30.47 -18.16 20.27
N PRO A 326 -30.87 -19.31 20.86
CA PRO A 326 -31.07 -20.55 20.10
C PRO A 326 -32.19 -20.37 19.06
N ARG A 327 -31.91 -20.88 17.86
CA ARG A 327 -32.59 -20.69 16.57
C ARG A 327 -34.14 -20.71 16.65
N SER A 328 -34.78 -19.61 16.24
CA SER A 328 -36.22 -19.53 15.95
C SER A 328 -36.39 -19.01 14.51
N TYR A 329 -37.04 -19.78 13.63
CA TYR A 329 -37.35 -19.37 12.26
C TYR A 329 -38.81 -18.89 12.18
N ILE A 330 -39.03 -17.77 11.48
CA ILE A 330 -40.36 -17.28 11.11
C ILE A 330 -40.61 -17.68 9.66
N TYR A 331 -41.75 -18.30 9.38
CA TYR A 331 -42.23 -18.48 8.01
C TYR A 331 -43.66 -17.95 7.86
N HIS A 332 -43.96 -17.45 6.66
CA HIS A 332 -45.27 -16.95 6.27
C HIS A 332 -45.95 -18.00 5.38
N ASP A 333 -47.05 -18.60 5.84
CA ASP A 333 -47.87 -19.51 5.02
C ASP A 333 -48.78 -18.67 4.11
N GLY A 334 -48.50 -18.69 2.81
CA GLY A 334 -49.06 -17.81 1.79
C GLY A 334 -50.55 -17.98 1.46
N GLY A 335 -51.41 -18.26 2.45
CA GLY A 335 -52.86 -18.40 2.26
C GLY A 335 -53.75 -17.77 3.33
N SER A 336 -53.26 -17.48 4.56
CA SER A 336 -54.11 -17.03 5.67
C SER A 336 -53.60 -15.81 6.46
N GLY A 337 -52.39 -15.30 6.16
CA GLY A 337 -51.81 -14.17 6.92
C GLY A 337 -51.33 -14.54 8.33
N GLU A 338 -51.13 -15.83 8.63
CA GLU A 338 -50.60 -16.28 9.92
C GLU A 338 -49.08 -16.53 9.87
N MET A 339 -48.36 -16.07 10.90
CA MET A 339 -46.97 -16.43 11.19
C MET A 339 -46.93 -17.61 12.14
N ARG A 340 -46.07 -18.61 11.87
CA ARG A 340 -45.87 -19.76 12.76
C ARG A 340 -44.41 -19.90 13.19
N PHE A 341 -44.21 -20.26 14.46
CA PHE A 341 -42.92 -20.57 15.05
C PHE A 341 -42.91 -22.05 15.41
N ASN A 342 -41.94 -22.82 14.90
CA ASN A 342 -41.81 -24.22 15.30
C ASN A 342 -40.82 -24.37 16.45
N ASN A 343 -41.34 -24.32 17.68
CA ASN A 343 -41.05 -25.35 18.67
C ASN A 343 -42.10 -25.33 19.78
N PHE A 344 -42.81 -26.45 19.92
CA PHE A 344 -43.95 -26.74 20.82
C PHE A 344 -45.26 -26.00 20.52
N GLY A 345 -46.15 -26.68 19.78
CA GLY A 345 -47.60 -26.74 20.05
C GLY A 345 -48.49 -25.54 19.80
N ASP A 346 -48.00 -24.31 19.96
CA ASP A 346 -48.87 -23.18 20.26
C ASP A 346 -49.19 -22.35 19.00
N ARG A 347 -50.48 -22.02 18.80
CA ARG A 347 -50.98 -21.15 17.72
C ARG A 347 -50.87 -19.69 18.12
N VAL A 348 -50.16 -18.88 17.33
CA VAL A 348 -50.03 -17.43 17.55
C VAL A 348 -50.84 -16.66 16.50
N THR A 349 -51.79 -15.82 16.95
CA THR A 349 -52.57 -14.93 16.10
C THR A 349 -52.22 -13.49 16.43
N ILE A 350 -51.89 -12.66 15.42
CA ILE A 350 -51.54 -11.25 15.59
C ILE A 350 -52.60 -10.40 14.90
N SER A 351 -53.21 -9.45 15.62
CA SER A 351 -54.05 -8.39 15.05
C SER A 351 -53.43 -7.02 15.31
N ASN A 352 -54.02 -5.96 14.75
CA ASN A 352 -53.51 -4.58 14.85
C ASN A 352 -53.40 -4.04 16.29
N ASP A 353 -53.98 -4.73 17.26
CA ASP A 353 -54.21 -4.26 18.62
C ASP A 353 -53.85 -5.29 19.72
N HIS A 354 -53.56 -6.56 19.39
CA HIS A 354 -53.06 -7.56 20.36
C HIS A 354 -52.44 -8.81 19.70
N VAL A 355 -51.77 -9.64 20.51
CA VAL A 355 -51.26 -10.97 20.14
C VAL A 355 -51.89 -12.02 21.06
N GLU A 356 -52.47 -13.08 20.48
CA GLU A 356 -52.95 -14.25 21.21
C GLU A 356 -52.05 -15.47 20.98
N ILE A 357 -51.80 -16.25 22.02
CA ILE A 357 -51.14 -17.56 21.95
C ILE A 357 -52.08 -18.61 22.54
N ASP A 358 -52.47 -19.61 21.74
CA ASP A 358 -53.40 -20.70 22.08
C ASP A 358 -54.77 -20.24 22.62
N GLY A 359 -55.28 -19.13 22.07
CA GLY A 359 -56.61 -18.61 22.41
C GLY A 359 -56.69 -18.02 23.83
N GLN A 360 -55.56 -17.71 24.46
CA GLN A 360 -55.50 -16.89 25.66
C GLN A 360 -54.86 -15.54 25.36
N LEU A 361 -55.59 -14.47 25.69
CA LEU A 361 -55.15 -13.08 25.58
C LEU A 361 -53.95 -12.84 26.51
N LYS A 362 -52.74 -12.77 25.95
CA LYS A 362 -51.54 -12.38 26.69
C LYS A 362 -51.20 -10.93 26.35
N ILE A 363 -51.58 -10.03 27.26
CA ILE A 363 -51.06 -8.67 27.30
C ILE A 363 -49.52 -8.78 27.40
N ALA A 364 -48.82 -8.00 26.58
CA ALA A 364 -47.38 -7.94 26.42
C ALA A 364 -46.54 -8.37 27.65
N GLN A 365 -45.58 -9.27 27.46
CA GLN A 365 -44.39 -9.25 28.31
C GLN A 365 -43.61 -8.00 27.94
N ALA A 366 -43.90 -6.93 28.66
CA ALA A 366 -43.13 -5.70 28.64
C ALA A 366 -41.67 -6.01 28.99
N ILE A 367 -40.75 -5.56 28.15
CA ILE A 367 -39.48 -5.04 28.64
C ILE A 367 -39.89 -3.82 29.48
N GLU A 368 -39.97 -4.00 30.80
CA GLU A 368 -40.32 -2.92 31.70
C GLU A 368 -39.10 -2.01 31.86
N ILE A 369 -39.02 -0.98 31.02
CA ILE A 369 -38.16 0.18 31.29
C ILE A 369 -38.95 1.08 32.23
N GLY A 370 -38.86 0.84 33.54
CA GLY A 370 -39.59 1.66 34.51
C GLY A 370 -39.21 1.42 35.97
N ASN A 371 -39.02 2.51 36.71
CA ASN A 371 -38.69 2.59 38.13
C ASN A 371 -39.77 2.05 39.11
N ASP A 372 -40.57 1.06 38.73
CA ASP A 372 -41.64 0.56 39.61
C ASP A 372 -41.14 -0.50 40.62
N GLN A 373 -41.07 -0.09 41.88
CA GLN A 373 -40.55 -0.87 43.01
C GLN A 373 -41.46 -2.01 43.50
N ASN A 374 -42.54 -2.37 42.80
CA ASN A 374 -43.63 -3.18 43.37
C ASN A 374 -44.02 -4.45 42.59
N VAL A 375 -43.22 -4.91 41.62
CA VAL A 375 -43.47 -6.18 40.93
C VAL A 375 -42.43 -7.22 41.36
N VAL A 376 -42.88 -8.36 41.90
CA VAL A 376 -42.01 -9.49 42.23
C VAL A 376 -41.72 -10.26 40.93
N PRO A 377 -40.46 -10.31 40.45
CA PRO A 377 -40.12 -10.96 39.18
C PRO A 377 -40.18 -12.48 39.29
N ILE A 378 -40.23 -13.16 38.14
CA ILE A 378 -40.19 -14.63 38.06
C ILE A 378 -38.73 -15.05 37.81
N GLU A 379 -38.32 -16.21 38.33
CA GLU A 379 -36.96 -16.75 38.11
C GLU A 379 -36.59 -16.76 36.61
N GLY A 380 -35.43 -16.19 36.28
CA GLY A 380 -34.96 -15.99 34.89
C GLY A 380 -35.23 -14.60 34.30
N THR A 381 -35.93 -13.71 35.02
CA THR A 381 -36.12 -12.32 34.57
C THR A 381 -34.79 -11.56 34.64
N ILE A 382 -34.45 -10.79 33.62
CA ILE A 382 -33.25 -9.94 33.57
C ILE A 382 -33.68 -8.48 33.42
N ARG A 383 -33.02 -7.56 34.14
CA ARG A 383 -33.23 -6.12 34.04
C ARG A 383 -31.92 -5.36 33.91
N TRP A 384 -31.99 -4.15 33.37
CA TRP A 384 -30.87 -3.21 33.35
C TRP A 384 -30.88 -2.34 34.61
N ASN A 385 -29.80 -2.39 35.40
CA ASN A 385 -29.66 -1.52 36.57
C ASN A 385 -28.92 -0.24 36.17
N SER A 386 -29.64 0.87 36.11
CA SER A 386 -29.09 2.18 35.74
C SER A 386 -28.09 2.74 36.75
N GLY A 387 -28.09 2.26 38.00
CA GLY A 387 -27.16 2.70 39.04
C GLY A 387 -25.79 2.02 38.98
N SER A 388 -25.71 0.78 38.47
CA SER A 388 -24.46 0.03 38.31
C SER A 388 -24.01 -0.12 36.86
N GLN A 389 -24.84 0.26 35.88
CA GLN A 389 -24.62 0.03 34.44
C GLN A 389 -24.37 -1.43 34.07
N ASP A 390 -24.97 -2.35 34.83
CA ASP A 390 -24.86 -3.79 34.59
C ASP A 390 -26.25 -4.40 34.45
N PHE A 391 -26.30 -5.58 33.81
CA PHE A 391 -27.50 -6.42 33.81
C PHE A 391 -27.59 -7.23 35.12
N GLU A 392 -28.78 -7.29 35.70
CA GLU A 392 -29.09 -8.13 36.85
C GLU A 392 -30.08 -9.22 36.46
N GLY A 393 -29.82 -10.49 36.83
CA GLY A 393 -30.74 -11.61 36.69
C GLY A 393 -31.43 -11.98 38.00
N TYR A 394 -32.69 -12.42 37.95
CA TYR A 394 -33.49 -12.81 39.13
C TYR A 394 -33.52 -14.33 39.32
N THR A 395 -33.12 -14.79 40.51
CA THR A 395 -32.99 -16.23 40.84
C THR A 395 -34.11 -16.76 41.74
N GLY A 396 -35.28 -16.11 41.74
CA GLY A 396 -36.42 -16.51 42.57
C GLY A 396 -36.36 -16.04 44.03
N SER A 397 -35.16 -15.70 44.55
CA SER A 397 -34.97 -15.17 45.91
C SER A 397 -34.36 -13.76 45.98
N GLU A 398 -33.56 -13.36 44.99
CA GLU A 398 -32.94 -12.03 44.88
C GLU A 398 -32.44 -11.75 43.45
N TRP A 399 -32.16 -10.47 43.16
CA TRP A 399 -31.48 -10.03 41.95
C TRP A 399 -29.96 -10.16 42.11
N LYS A 400 -29.26 -10.69 41.10
CA LYS A 400 -27.79 -10.79 41.07
C LYS A 400 -27.25 -10.15 39.80
N SER A 401 -26.17 -9.38 39.92
CA SER A 401 -25.46 -8.81 38.78
C SER A 401 -24.74 -9.89 37.96
N LEU A 402 -24.80 -9.76 36.64
CA LEU A 402 -24.00 -10.55 35.71
C LEU A 402 -22.89 -9.66 35.17
N THR A 403 -21.69 -9.78 35.74
CA THR A 403 -20.49 -9.08 35.23
C THR A 403 -19.82 -9.98 34.20
N LEU A 404 -19.74 -9.52 32.95
CA LEU A 404 -18.93 -10.16 31.92
C LEU A 404 -17.47 -9.76 32.16
N GLU A 405 -16.64 -10.70 32.64
CA GLU A 405 -15.20 -10.49 32.81
C GLU A 405 -14.51 -10.28 31.44
N PRO A 406 -13.70 -9.22 31.26
CA PRO A 406 -13.07 -8.92 29.97
C PRO A 406 -11.71 -9.62 29.85
N GLU A 407 -11.67 -10.94 29.81
CA GLU A 407 -10.42 -11.65 29.50
C GLU A 407 -10.66 -12.88 28.61
N TYR A 408 -10.81 -12.66 27.30
CA TYR A 408 -10.39 -13.62 26.29
C TYR A 408 -9.83 -12.88 25.07
N ASN A 409 -8.49 -12.83 25.01
CA ASN A 409 -7.73 -12.37 23.85
C ASN A 409 -8.02 -13.26 22.63
N PHE A 410 -8.84 -12.75 21.70
CA PHE A 410 -8.90 -13.26 20.34
C PHE A 410 -7.75 -12.66 19.53
N TRP A 411 -6.71 -13.47 19.29
CA TRP A 411 -5.68 -13.15 18.31
C TRP A 411 -6.23 -13.39 16.91
N GLY A 412 -6.74 -12.32 16.32
CA GLY A 412 -7.16 -12.24 14.93
C GLY A 412 -7.81 -10.89 14.70
N ASN A 413 -7.10 -9.97 14.04
CA ASN A 413 -7.62 -8.68 13.62
C ASN A 413 -8.83 -8.90 12.70
N ALA A 414 -10.02 -9.00 13.30
CA ALA A 414 -11.24 -8.61 12.63
C ALA A 414 -11.15 -7.09 12.49
N ASN A 415 -10.84 -6.61 11.29
CA ASN A 415 -11.20 -5.24 10.92
C ASN A 415 -12.72 -5.19 11.00
N LEU A 416 -13.24 -4.81 12.17
CA LEU A 416 -14.49 -4.07 12.23
C LEU A 416 -14.26 -2.87 11.33
N ASN A 417 -14.83 -2.90 10.12
CA ASN A 417 -14.98 -1.68 9.34
C ASN A 417 -15.91 -0.80 10.18
N TYR A 418 -15.32 0.09 10.98
CA TYR A 418 -16.02 1.20 11.58
C TYR A 418 -16.40 2.10 10.40
N ILE A 419 -17.66 2.01 9.98
CA ILE A 419 -18.18 2.88 8.92
C ILE A 419 -18.41 4.23 9.58
N SER A 420 -17.47 5.15 9.39
CA SER A 420 -17.68 6.56 9.70
C SER A 420 -18.87 7.04 8.88
N THR A 421 -19.92 7.53 9.54
CA THR A 421 -21.13 8.00 8.86
C THR A 421 -21.23 9.51 8.97
N GLU A 422 -21.52 10.21 7.88
CA GLU A 422 -21.88 11.62 7.94
C GLU A 422 -23.26 11.76 8.60
N ASN A 423 -23.33 12.43 9.74
CA ASN A 423 -24.56 12.60 10.52
C ASN A 423 -25.25 13.93 10.24
N ASN A 424 -24.48 14.99 10.05
CA ASN A 424 -24.98 16.34 9.85
C ASN A 424 -24.03 17.13 8.94
N LYS A 425 -24.57 17.75 7.90
CA LYS A 425 -24.04 18.97 7.30
C LYS A 425 -24.72 20.16 7.98
N ILE A 426 -23.94 21.15 8.42
CA ILE A 426 -24.45 22.37 9.05
C ILE A 426 -23.94 23.57 8.25
N LEU A 427 -24.86 24.45 7.90
CA LEU A 427 -24.62 25.77 7.33
C LEU A 427 -24.90 26.82 8.40
N ALA A 428 -24.16 27.93 8.39
CA ALA A 428 -24.45 29.05 9.27
C ALA A 428 -25.87 29.59 9.04
N SER A 429 -26.62 29.87 10.10
CA SER A 429 -28.02 30.31 10.00
C SER A 429 -28.21 31.63 9.26
N ASP A 430 -27.18 32.47 9.23
CA ASP A 430 -27.06 33.71 8.48
C ASP A 430 -25.93 33.68 7.43
N GLY A 431 -25.50 32.48 7.03
CA GLY A 431 -24.39 32.27 6.10
C GLY A 431 -24.63 32.96 4.75
N SER A 432 -23.57 33.56 4.24
CA SER A 432 -23.55 34.36 3.03
C SER A 432 -22.23 34.23 2.28
N ASN A 433 -22.21 34.73 1.05
CA ASN A 433 -21.04 34.67 0.17
C ASN A 433 -19.80 35.29 0.82
N GLY A 434 -18.77 34.47 1.03
CA GLY A 434 -17.47 34.90 1.52
C GLY A 434 -17.30 34.86 3.03
N ASP A 435 -18.25 34.31 3.79
CA ASP A 435 -18.16 34.26 5.26
C ASP A 435 -17.09 33.27 5.76
N ASN A 436 -16.67 32.31 4.92
CA ASN A 436 -15.70 31.26 5.25
C ASN A 436 -16.09 30.43 6.48
N PHE A 437 -17.37 30.11 6.65
CA PHE A 437 -17.83 29.28 7.76
C PHE A 437 -17.16 27.89 7.70
N GLY A 438 -16.56 27.43 8.80
CA GLY A 438 -15.76 26.20 8.80
C GLY A 438 -14.25 26.42 8.66
N ASN A 439 -13.76 27.67 8.60
CA ASN A 439 -12.31 27.95 8.56
C ASN A 439 -11.56 27.45 9.80
N SER A 440 -12.25 27.33 10.93
CA SER A 440 -11.70 26.75 12.16
C SER A 440 -12.79 25.99 12.92
N VAL A 441 -12.44 24.86 13.53
CA VAL A 441 -13.38 24.02 14.29
C VAL A 441 -12.75 23.51 15.57
N SER A 442 -13.58 23.32 16.61
CA SER A 442 -13.20 22.67 17.85
C SER A 442 -14.39 21.98 18.50
N ILE A 443 -14.18 20.88 19.23
CA ILE A 443 -15.24 20.10 19.86
C ILE A 443 -14.86 19.70 21.29
N SER A 444 -15.85 19.76 22.20
CA SER A 444 -15.73 19.30 23.59
C SER A 444 -17.09 18.76 24.05
N GLY A 445 -17.19 17.44 24.20
CA GLY A 445 -18.43 16.79 24.64
C GLY A 445 -19.57 17.02 23.65
N ASN A 446 -20.64 17.66 24.11
CA ASN A 446 -21.85 17.91 23.32
C ASN A 446 -21.85 19.29 22.63
N TYR A 447 -20.70 19.97 22.59
CA TYR A 447 -20.56 21.30 22.00
C TYR A 447 -19.42 21.33 21.01
N ALA A 448 -19.63 22.02 19.90
CA ALA A 448 -18.60 22.35 18.93
C ALA A 448 -18.66 23.85 18.62
N VAL A 449 -17.53 24.42 18.21
CA VAL A 449 -17.41 25.82 17.82
C VAL A 449 -16.83 25.86 16.42
N VAL A 450 -17.39 26.73 15.58
CA VAL A 450 -17.04 26.87 14.17
C VAL A 450 -16.80 28.34 13.88
N GLY A 451 -15.63 28.68 13.34
CA GLY A 451 -15.31 30.04 12.90
C GLY A 451 -15.92 30.36 11.53
N ALA A 452 -16.19 31.65 11.31
CA ALA A 452 -16.49 32.27 10.02
C ALA A 452 -15.74 33.60 9.97
N SER A 453 -14.42 33.53 9.75
CA SER A 453 -13.53 34.67 9.96
C SER A 453 -13.77 35.86 9.03
N HIS A 454 -14.48 35.65 7.92
CA HIS A 454 -14.74 36.69 6.93
C HIS A 454 -16.16 37.28 7.00
N GLU A 455 -16.96 36.82 7.95
CA GLU A 455 -18.31 37.32 8.15
C GLU A 455 -18.32 38.84 8.40
N ASN A 456 -19.37 39.51 7.91
CA ASN A 456 -19.61 40.95 8.08
C ASN A 456 -18.40 41.84 7.74
N SER A 457 -17.94 41.79 6.48
CA SER A 457 -16.77 42.58 6.01
C SER A 457 -15.48 42.24 6.79
N TRP A 458 -15.27 40.95 7.02
CA TRP A 458 -14.10 40.42 7.73
C TRP A 458 -13.98 40.92 9.18
N GLU A 459 -15.09 41.35 9.80
CA GLU A 459 -15.16 41.50 11.26
C GLU A 459 -15.09 40.12 11.93
N GLY A 460 -15.78 39.15 11.35
CA GLY A 460 -15.74 37.75 11.69
C GLY A 460 -16.69 37.34 12.81
N ALA A 461 -17.05 36.05 12.82
CA ALA A 461 -17.94 35.45 13.80
C ALA A 461 -17.48 34.03 14.19
N ALA A 462 -18.03 33.52 15.29
CA ALA A 462 -17.99 32.09 15.58
C ALA A 462 -19.37 31.59 15.99
N TYR A 463 -19.67 30.34 15.69
CA TYR A 463 -20.96 29.71 15.90
C TYR A 463 -20.77 28.50 16.81
N VAL A 464 -21.61 28.42 17.83
CA VAL A 464 -21.62 27.31 18.78
C VAL A 464 -22.70 26.34 18.35
N LEU A 465 -22.31 25.09 18.13
CA LEU A 465 -23.20 23.97 17.84
C LEU A 465 -23.41 23.16 19.12
N SER A 466 -24.60 22.57 19.24
CA SER A 466 -24.93 21.66 20.34
C SER A 466 -25.52 20.35 19.85
N LYS A 467 -25.17 19.26 20.53
CA LYS A 467 -25.67 17.91 20.26
C LYS A 467 -26.91 17.59 21.09
N ASN A 468 -27.97 17.12 20.43
CA ASN A 468 -29.15 16.52 21.06
C ASN A 468 -29.43 15.14 20.45
N GLY A 469 -29.16 14.08 21.20
CA GLY A 469 -29.15 12.72 20.66
C GLY A 469 -27.99 12.55 19.66
N THR A 470 -28.30 12.25 18.40
CA THR A 470 -27.33 12.17 17.30
C THR A 470 -27.34 13.40 16.39
N VAL A 471 -28.18 14.39 16.69
CA VAL A 471 -28.38 15.57 15.83
C VAL A 471 -27.60 16.75 16.41
N TRP A 472 -26.85 17.42 15.55
CA TRP A 472 -26.20 18.69 15.85
C TRP A 472 -27.00 19.86 15.27
N THR A 473 -27.10 20.95 16.03
CA THR A 473 -27.76 22.18 15.59
C THR A 473 -26.98 23.40 16.05
N GLU A 474 -27.04 24.48 15.29
CA GLU A 474 -26.57 25.79 15.75
C GLU A 474 -27.36 26.24 16.98
N MET A 475 -26.63 26.58 18.05
CA MET A 475 -27.17 27.05 19.32
C MET A 475 -27.06 28.57 19.46
N SER A 476 -25.92 29.15 19.05
CA SER A 476 -25.65 30.58 19.21
C SER A 476 -24.58 31.04 18.24
N LYS A 477 -24.73 32.25 17.70
CA LYS A 477 -23.63 33.04 17.14
C LYS A 477 -22.98 33.87 18.25
N ILE A 478 -21.65 34.01 18.22
CA ILE A 478 -20.85 34.86 19.11
C ILE A 478 -19.93 35.76 18.27
N THR A 479 -19.79 37.01 18.70
CA THR A 479 -18.96 38.04 18.06
C THR A 479 -18.21 38.83 19.14
N ALA A 480 -17.11 39.48 18.76
CA ALA A 480 -16.43 40.43 19.65
C ALA A 480 -17.30 41.68 19.87
N ILE A 481 -17.46 42.12 21.12
CA ILE A 481 -18.25 43.33 21.46
C ILE A 481 -17.68 44.60 20.81
N ASP A 482 -16.36 44.63 20.66
CA ASP A 482 -15.54 45.70 20.11
C ASP A 482 -14.99 45.38 18.71
N GLY A 483 -15.56 44.37 18.04
CA GLY A 483 -15.15 43.97 16.69
C GLY A 483 -15.23 45.12 15.68
N SER A 484 -14.26 45.16 14.78
CA SER A 484 -14.22 46.05 13.63
C SER A 484 -13.97 45.28 12.35
N SER A 485 -14.34 45.86 11.21
CA SER A 485 -14.07 45.29 9.89
C SER A 485 -12.57 44.97 9.73
N PHE A 486 -12.25 43.83 9.12
CA PHE A 486 -10.89 43.32 8.89
C PHE A 486 -10.14 42.79 10.12
N ASP A 487 -10.78 42.66 11.28
CA ASP A 487 -10.14 42.08 12.48
C ASP A 487 -10.13 40.53 12.47
N GLU A 488 -11.02 39.90 11.67
CA GLU A 488 -11.16 38.45 11.44
C GLU A 488 -11.39 37.58 12.69
N PHE A 489 -12.36 37.93 13.53
CA PHE A 489 -12.79 37.09 14.65
C PHE A 489 -13.26 35.71 14.18
N GLY A 490 -12.82 34.65 14.84
CA GLY A 490 -13.11 33.27 14.40
C GLY A 490 -12.03 32.67 13.49
N THR A 491 -10.92 33.39 13.28
CA THR A 491 -9.74 32.84 12.60
C THR A 491 -9.24 31.55 13.25
N SER A 492 -9.31 31.47 14.59
CA SER A 492 -9.05 30.25 15.34
C SER A 492 -10.02 30.13 16.51
N VAL A 493 -10.46 28.91 16.83
CA VAL A 493 -11.42 28.63 17.90
C VAL A 493 -10.97 27.42 18.72
N ALA A 494 -11.23 27.44 20.02
CA ALA A 494 -11.10 26.26 20.86
C ALA A 494 -12.15 26.24 21.98
N ILE A 495 -12.59 25.05 22.39
CA ILE A 495 -13.57 24.86 23.47
C ILE A 495 -13.08 23.82 24.48
N SER A 496 -13.26 24.12 25.78
CA SER A 496 -13.04 23.19 26.88
C SER A 496 -14.16 23.33 27.89
N GLY A 497 -15.10 22.38 27.89
CA GLY A 497 -16.27 22.41 28.75
C GLY A 497 -17.13 23.65 28.48
N ASP A 498 -17.23 24.55 29.47
CA ASP A 498 -18.08 25.74 29.44
C ASP A 498 -17.34 27.02 29.04
N ILE A 499 -16.13 26.89 28.47
CA ILE A 499 -15.28 28.01 28.08
C ILE A 499 -14.85 27.85 26.62
N ILE A 500 -15.03 28.90 25.85
CA ILE A 500 -14.57 29.04 24.47
C ILE A 500 -13.50 30.13 24.43
N ILE A 501 -12.45 29.92 23.64
CA ILE A 501 -11.53 30.96 23.22
C ILE A 501 -11.65 31.16 21.70
N VAL A 502 -11.65 32.42 21.26
CA VAL A 502 -11.69 32.79 19.84
C VAL A 502 -10.61 33.81 19.54
N GLY A 503 -9.82 33.57 18.49
CA GLY A 503 -8.75 34.45 18.03
C GLY A 503 -9.24 35.51 17.04
N MET A 504 -8.61 36.69 17.09
CA MET A 504 -8.87 37.86 16.24
C MET A 504 -7.51 38.54 15.90
N PRO A 505 -6.72 37.94 15.00
CA PRO A 505 -5.30 38.27 14.84
C PRO A 505 -5.01 39.66 14.25
N TYR A 506 -5.99 40.31 13.63
CA TYR A 506 -5.79 41.60 12.98
C TYR A 506 -6.35 42.78 13.79
N ASP A 507 -6.83 42.53 15.01
CA ASP A 507 -7.22 43.59 15.95
C ASP A 507 -6.04 44.56 16.20
N ASN A 508 -6.37 45.85 16.29
CA ASN A 508 -5.43 46.95 16.24
C ASN A 508 -5.19 47.63 17.59
N GLU A 509 -5.71 47.06 18.69
CA GLU A 509 -5.71 47.68 20.03
C GLU A 509 -4.31 48.09 20.54
N ASN A 510 -3.30 47.22 20.42
CA ASN A 510 -1.93 47.46 20.91
C ASN A 510 -0.93 47.83 19.80
N GLY A 511 -1.39 47.99 18.56
CA GLY A 511 -0.57 48.18 17.37
C GLY A 511 -1.28 47.64 16.14
N SER A 512 -0.83 48.05 14.94
CA SER A 512 -1.45 47.58 13.69
C SER A 512 -1.32 46.06 13.60
N GLU A 513 -2.43 45.32 13.54
CA GLU A 513 -2.43 43.85 13.49
C GLU A 513 -1.69 43.22 14.69
N SER A 514 -1.77 43.87 15.86
CA SER A 514 -1.23 43.34 17.11
C SER A 514 -1.99 42.10 17.59
N GLY A 515 -3.28 42.05 17.28
CA GLY A 515 -4.17 40.92 17.51
C GLY A 515 -4.69 40.80 18.94
N SER A 516 -5.80 40.08 19.09
CA SER A 516 -6.43 39.76 20.36
C SER A 516 -7.05 38.36 20.37
N ALA A 517 -7.43 37.89 21.55
CA ALA A 517 -8.25 36.69 21.70
C ALA A 517 -9.34 36.92 22.75
N TYR A 518 -10.48 36.26 22.62
CA TYR A 518 -11.65 36.51 23.45
C TYR A 518 -12.10 35.22 24.13
N ILE A 519 -12.42 35.33 25.42
CA ILE A 519 -12.99 34.24 26.20
C ILE A 519 -14.50 34.42 26.28
N PHE A 520 -15.24 33.37 25.94
CA PHE A 520 -16.67 33.27 26.17
C PHE A 520 -16.95 32.17 27.18
N LYS A 521 -17.90 32.44 28.06
CA LYS A 521 -18.32 31.50 29.09
C LYS A 521 -19.80 31.18 28.96
N ARG A 522 -20.12 29.91 29.14
CA ARG A 522 -21.50 29.43 29.11
C ARG A 522 -22.20 29.69 30.44
N SER A 523 -23.41 30.23 30.36
CA SER A 523 -24.37 30.29 31.47
C SER A 523 -25.73 29.81 30.98
N GLY A 524 -26.08 28.56 31.29
CA GLY A 524 -27.26 27.91 30.74
C GLY A 524 -27.07 27.62 29.24
N ASN A 525 -27.94 28.19 28.40
CA ASN A 525 -27.87 28.06 26.93
C ASN A 525 -27.25 29.28 26.24
N SER A 526 -26.70 30.23 27.01
CA SER A 526 -26.12 31.47 26.48
C SER A 526 -24.62 31.47 26.67
N TRP A 527 -23.91 32.01 25.68
CA TRP A 527 -22.47 32.26 25.73
C TRP A 527 -22.24 33.77 25.79
N THR A 528 -21.46 34.21 26.77
CA THR A 528 -21.18 35.64 26.98
C THR A 528 -19.69 35.89 27.01
N GLN A 529 -19.22 36.96 26.37
CA GLN A 529 -17.82 37.39 26.44
C GLN A 529 -17.46 37.70 27.90
N GLU A 530 -16.54 36.91 28.46
CA GLU A 530 -16.03 37.02 29.83
C GLU A 530 -14.74 37.86 29.87
N ALA A 531 -13.88 37.76 28.85
CA ALA A 531 -12.62 38.50 28.79
C ALA A 531 -12.16 38.77 27.36
N LYS A 532 -11.38 39.84 27.19
CA LYS A 532 -10.48 40.07 26.05
C LYS A 532 -9.04 39.88 26.54
N LEU A 533 -8.27 39.08 25.82
CA LEU A 533 -6.88 38.76 26.09
C LEU A 533 -6.00 39.52 25.11
N LEU A 534 -4.97 40.16 25.65
CA LEU A 534 -3.96 40.90 24.91
C LEU A 534 -2.59 40.44 25.38
N ALA A 535 -1.63 40.33 24.47
CA ALA A 535 -0.24 40.19 24.86
C ALA A 535 0.21 41.43 25.65
N SER A 536 0.87 41.21 26.80
CA SER A 536 1.39 42.30 27.66
C SER A 536 2.37 43.24 26.95
N ASP A 537 2.97 42.75 25.88
CA ASP A 537 3.98 43.38 25.05
C ASP A 537 3.59 43.32 23.56
N GLY A 538 2.30 43.20 23.25
CA GLY A 538 1.83 43.14 21.88
C GLY A 538 2.24 44.38 21.08
N ASN A 539 2.81 44.17 19.91
CA ASN A 539 3.22 45.21 18.97
C ASN A 539 2.58 44.99 17.59
N SER A 540 2.81 45.93 16.68
CA SER A 540 2.32 45.81 15.31
C SER A 540 2.84 44.53 14.63
N GLN A 541 1.95 43.82 13.93
CA GLN A 541 2.25 42.60 13.18
C GLN A 541 2.67 41.39 14.03
N ASP A 542 2.36 41.40 15.33
CA ASP A 542 2.55 40.22 16.18
C ASP A 542 1.52 39.11 15.86
N PHE A 543 0.35 39.49 15.33
CA PHE A 543 -0.77 38.60 15.00
C PHE A 543 -1.21 37.72 16.16
N PHE A 544 -1.27 38.27 17.38
CA PHE A 544 -1.74 37.55 18.55
C PHE A 544 -3.18 37.06 18.36
N GLY A 545 -3.45 35.78 18.62
CA GLY A 545 -4.76 35.18 18.33
C GLY A 545 -4.81 34.46 16.98
N ARG A 546 -3.69 34.38 16.25
CA ARG A 546 -3.62 33.56 15.03
C ARG A 546 -3.97 32.10 15.30
N SER A 547 -3.55 31.58 16.45
CA SER A 547 -3.89 30.25 16.94
C SER A 547 -4.23 30.31 18.43
N VAL A 548 -5.23 29.55 18.84
CA VAL A 548 -5.70 29.49 20.24
C VAL A 548 -5.97 28.05 20.65
N SER A 549 -5.75 27.74 21.93
CA SER A 549 -6.17 26.47 22.52
C SER A 549 -6.48 26.66 24.02
N ILE A 550 -7.35 25.83 24.57
CA ILE A 550 -7.79 25.95 25.96
C ILE A 550 -7.97 24.56 26.62
N SER A 551 -7.55 24.43 27.87
CA SER A 551 -7.68 23.22 28.68
C SER A 551 -7.94 23.61 30.13
N GLY A 552 -9.17 23.41 30.59
CA GLY A 552 -9.59 23.82 31.94
C GLY A 552 -9.37 25.32 32.19
N ASP A 553 -8.60 25.65 33.22
CA ASP A 553 -8.31 27.02 33.65
C ASP A 553 -7.14 27.67 32.87
N TYR A 554 -6.67 27.04 31.80
CA TYR A 554 -5.50 27.48 31.04
C TYR A 554 -5.81 27.67 29.56
N ALA A 555 -5.38 28.79 29.01
CA ALA A 555 -5.44 29.08 27.59
C ALA A 555 -4.05 29.41 27.07
N ILE A 556 -3.79 29.05 25.81
CA ILE A 556 -2.58 29.43 25.07
C ILE A 556 -2.99 30.20 23.82
N VAL A 557 -2.25 31.26 23.52
CA VAL A 557 -2.47 32.11 22.34
C VAL A 557 -1.15 32.31 21.61
N GLY A 558 -1.11 32.01 20.32
CA GLY A 558 0.05 32.20 19.45
C GLY A 558 0.10 33.60 18.83
N ALA A 559 1.30 34.13 18.68
CA ALA A 559 1.64 35.39 18.04
C ALA A 559 2.88 35.19 17.15
N TYR A 560 2.67 34.62 15.96
CA TYR A 560 3.77 34.12 15.12
C TYR A 560 4.61 35.22 14.48
N GLY A 561 4.10 36.45 14.42
CA GLY A 561 4.82 37.59 13.84
C GLY A 561 5.71 38.33 14.83
N ASN A 562 5.58 38.03 16.14
CA ASN A 562 6.37 38.70 17.18
C ASN A 562 7.88 38.59 16.94
N ASP A 563 8.60 39.68 17.22
CA ASP A 563 9.98 39.87 16.78
C ASP A 563 11.02 39.97 17.91
N ASP A 564 10.63 39.62 19.14
CA ASP A 564 11.48 39.71 20.34
C ASP A 564 12.80 38.92 20.23
N SER A 565 12.82 37.81 19.49
CA SER A 565 14.01 36.98 19.23
C SER A 565 14.53 37.12 17.79
N GLY A 566 14.13 38.18 17.08
CA GLY A 566 14.38 38.42 15.66
C GLY A 566 13.09 38.51 14.87
N SER A 567 13.10 39.18 13.72
CA SER A 567 11.92 39.41 12.86
C SER A 567 11.11 38.12 12.67
N SER A 568 9.83 38.13 13.07
CA SER A 568 8.92 36.98 12.95
C SER A 568 9.48 35.67 13.52
N SER A 569 10.27 35.76 14.58
CA SER A 569 10.70 34.59 15.37
C SER A 569 9.52 33.94 16.08
N GLY A 570 8.55 34.75 16.49
CA GLY A 570 7.26 34.34 17.04
C GLY A 570 7.29 34.07 18.55
N SER A 571 6.09 34.12 19.14
CA SER A 571 5.85 33.93 20.58
C SER A 571 4.54 33.18 20.84
N ALA A 572 4.40 32.59 22.02
CA ALA A 572 3.11 32.12 22.54
C ALA A 572 2.91 32.55 23.99
N TYR A 573 1.66 32.76 24.39
CA TYR A 573 1.32 33.33 25.68
C TYR A 573 0.35 32.41 26.42
N ILE A 574 0.66 32.12 27.68
CA ILE A 574 -0.21 31.35 28.57
C ILE A 574 -1.03 32.30 29.42
N PHE A 575 -2.34 32.12 29.39
CA PHE A 575 -3.29 32.78 30.28
C PHE A 575 -3.88 31.76 31.25
N LYS A 576 -4.07 32.17 32.49
CA LYS A 576 -4.66 31.37 33.55
C LYS A 576 -5.88 32.06 34.12
N LEU A 577 -6.97 31.33 34.29
CA LEU A 577 -8.11 31.79 35.07
C LEU A 577 -7.75 31.74 36.57
N SER A 578 -7.59 32.91 37.18
CA SER A 578 -7.23 33.07 38.59
C SER A 578 -8.11 34.12 39.26
N GLY A 579 -8.81 33.74 40.33
CA GLY A 579 -9.70 34.65 41.06
C GLY A 579 -10.88 35.18 40.22
N GLY A 580 -11.30 34.44 39.17
CA GLY A 580 -12.36 34.85 38.25
C GLY A 580 -11.91 35.78 37.14
N SER A 581 -10.61 35.97 36.93
CA SER A 581 -10.06 36.77 35.83
C SER A 581 -8.95 36.01 35.12
N TRP A 582 -8.87 36.17 33.79
CA TRP A 582 -7.78 35.64 32.99
C TRP A 582 -6.55 36.54 33.12
N ILE A 583 -5.43 35.96 33.57
CA ILE A 583 -4.15 36.65 33.75
C ILE A 583 -3.09 35.98 32.88
N GLN A 584 -2.24 36.78 32.22
CA GLN A 584 -1.07 36.24 31.52
C GLN A 584 -0.10 35.66 32.56
N GLU A 585 0.07 34.34 32.57
CA GLU A 585 0.97 33.63 33.48
C GLU A 585 2.40 33.54 32.91
N ALA A 586 2.53 33.37 31.59
CA ALA A 586 3.83 33.22 30.93
C ALA A 586 3.83 33.72 29.48
N LYS A 587 5.00 34.15 29.01
CA LYS A 587 5.37 34.25 27.58
C LYS A 587 6.38 33.14 27.30
N LEU A 588 6.16 32.40 26.21
CA LEU A 588 6.96 31.28 25.77
C LEU A 588 7.68 31.66 24.48
N LEU A 589 8.98 31.40 24.44
CA LEU A 589 9.88 31.62 23.32
C LEU A 589 10.59 30.31 23.01
N ALA A 590 10.84 30.02 21.74
CA ALA A 590 11.74 28.94 21.36
C ALA A 590 13.15 29.21 21.94
N SER A 591 13.79 28.18 22.49
CA SER A 591 15.15 28.27 23.07
C SER A 591 16.23 28.78 22.11
N ASP A 592 15.96 28.61 20.82
CA ASP A 592 16.80 28.76 19.65
C ASP A 592 16.08 29.57 18.57
N GLY A 593 15.03 30.31 18.95
CA GLY A 593 14.23 31.11 18.02
C GLY A 593 15.09 32.06 17.19
N ALA A 594 14.89 32.00 15.88
CA ALA A 594 15.59 32.78 14.87
C ALA A 594 14.61 33.54 13.96
N ILE A 595 15.16 34.33 13.04
CA ILE A 595 14.38 35.14 12.11
C ILE A 595 13.51 34.23 11.23
N ASN A 596 12.23 34.54 11.14
CA ASN A 596 11.19 33.88 10.35
C ASN A 596 10.74 32.49 10.82
N ASP A 597 11.23 31.93 11.94
CA ASP A 597 10.80 30.61 12.41
C ASP A 597 9.28 30.49 12.64
N SER A 598 8.63 31.63 12.90
CA SER A 598 7.19 31.76 13.06
C SER A 598 6.63 30.89 14.19
N PHE A 599 7.33 30.85 15.33
CA PHE A 599 6.88 30.15 16.54
C PHE A 599 5.53 30.69 17.02
N GLY A 600 4.59 29.80 17.36
CA GLY A 600 3.22 30.22 17.70
C GLY A 600 2.28 30.28 16.49
N ARG A 601 2.72 29.80 15.32
CA ARG A 601 1.83 29.60 14.16
C ARG A 601 0.65 28.70 14.52
N SER A 602 0.90 27.64 15.27
CA SER A 602 -0.09 26.72 15.79
C SER A 602 0.22 26.43 17.26
N VAL A 603 -0.82 26.28 18.08
CA VAL A 603 -0.69 26.01 19.51
C VAL A 603 -1.73 24.97 19.96
N SER A 604 -1.36 24.14 20.93
CA SER A 604 -2.28 23.21 21.58
C SER A 604 -1.90 23.02 23.04
N ILE A 605 -2.89 22.95 23.93
CA ILE A 605 -2.70 22.73 25.37
C ILE A 605 -3.53 21.54 25.86
N SER A 606 -2.91 20.65 26.64
CA SER A 606 -3.58 19.56 27.33
C SER A 606 -2.92 19.29 28.67
N GLY A 607 -3.68 19.53 29.76
CA GLY A 607 -3.16 19.37 31.11
C GLY A 607 -1.95 20.26 31.38
N ASP A 608 -0.80 19.65 31.67
CA ASP A 608 0.45 20.35 31.98
C ASP A 608 1.37 20.57 30.78
N TYR A 609 0.95 20.18 29.57
CA TYR A 609 1.76 20.29 28.37
C TYR A 609 1.16 21.26 27.37
N VAL A 610 2.04 21.98 26.68
CA VAL A 610 1.71 22.74 25.48
C VAL A 610 2.66 22.37 24.35
N VAL A 611 2.11 22.30 23.13
CA VAL A 611 2.87 22.14 21.90
C VAL A 611 2.69 23.39 21.07
N ILE A 612 3.79 23.90 20.52
CA ILE A 612 3.83 25.13 19.73
C ILE A 612 4.59 24.87 18.43
N GLY A 613 3.96 25.14 17.30
CA GLY A 613 4.55 24.97 15.98
C GLY A 613 5.34 26.18 15.50
N ALA A 614 6.46 25.91 14.83
CA ALA A 614 7.35 26.87 14.16
C ALA A 614 7.66 26.36 12.75
N HIS A 615 6.64 26.35 11.89
CA HIS A 615 6.65 25.75 10.54
C HIS A 615 7.66 26.35 9.53
N GLN A 616 8.40 27.38 9.91
CA GLN A 616 9.42 28.02 9.06
C GLN A 616 10.84 27.90 9.60
N ASP A 617 11.00 27.32 10.79
CA ASP A 617 12.27 26.93 11.39
C ASP A 617 13.11 26.09 10.39
N ASP A 618 14.41 26.33 10.34
CA ASP A 618 15.30 25.81 9.30
C ASP A 618 16.38 24.83 9.78
N ASP A 619 16.26 24.30 11.01
CA ASP A 619 17.26 23.43 11.62
C ASP A 619 17.50 22.12 10.87
N SER A 620 16.48 21.56 10.21
CA SER A 620 16.58 20.35 9.38
C SER A 620 16.59 20.67 7.87
N GLY A 621 16.86 21.92 7.51
CA GLY A 621 16.80 22.45 6.14
C GLY A 621 15.85 23.64 6.04
N SER A 622 16.01 24.48 5.02
CA SER A 622 15.25 25.71 4.85
C SER A 622 13.74 25.47 4.98
N GLN A 623 13.10 26.05 6.00
CA GLN A 623 11.66 25.91 6.25
C GLN A 623 11.19 24.46 6.41
N SER A 624 12.06 23.60 6.95
CA SER A 624 11.72 22.21 7.32
C SER A 624 10.69 22.18 8.44
N GLY A 625 10.78 23.13 9.36
CA GLY A 625 9.83 23.34 10.44
C GLY A 625 10.15 22.53 11.70
N SER A 626 9.68 23.05 12.83
CA SER A 626 9.89 22.48 14.16
C SER A 626 8.62 22.59 15.01
N ALA A 627 8.51 21.77 16.05
CA ALA A 627 7.53 21.96 17.11
C ALA A 627 8.20 21.92 18.48
N TYR A 628 7.69 22.66 19.43
CA TYR A 628 8.28 22.82 20.75
C TYR A 628 7.28 22.43 21.81
N LEU A 629 7.74 21.60 22.74
CA LEU A 629 6.94 21.14 23.86
C LEU A 629 7.40 21.85 25.14
N PHE A 630 6.47 22.49 25.83
CA PHE A 630 6.70 23.03 27.17
C PHE A 630 5.85 22.28 28.18
N LYS A 631 6.42 22.11 29.37
CA LYS A 631 5.75 21.52 30.52
C LYS A 631 5.63 22.52 31.66
N ARG A 632 4.45 22.54 32.28
CA ARG A 632 4.18 23.29 33.49
C ARG A 632 4.73 22.56 34.71
N ASN A 633 5.51 23.28 35.51
CA ASN A 633 5.99 22.86 36.83
C ASN A 633 5.63 23.96 37.84
N GLY A 634 4.50 23.80 38.53
CA GLY A 634 3.94 24.85 39.39
C GLY A 634 3.39 26.01 38.56
N SER A 635 3.97 27.20 38.69
CA SER A 635 3.63 28.40 37.90
C SER A 635 4.66 28.71 36.81
N SER A 636 5.60 27.81 36.57
CA SER A 636 6.66 27.98 35.56
C SER A 636 6.44 27.02 34.40
N TRP A 637 6.64 27.52 33.19
CA TRP A 637 6.61 26.75 31.96
C TRP A 637 8.03 26.62 31.43
N THR A 638 8.48 25.40 31.18
CA THR A 638 9.85 25.11 30.72
C THR A 638 9.80 24.28 29.46
N GLN A 639 10.60 24.63 28.46
CA GLN A 639 10.76 23.81 27.26
C GLN A 639 11.33 22.45 27.66
N GLU A 640 10.58 21.39 27.40
CA GLU A 640 10.96 20.02 27.70
C GLU A 640 11.59 19.34 26.49
N ALA A 641 11.11 19.66 25.28
CA ALA A 641 11.63 19.09 24.04
C ALA A 641 11.47 20.06 22.85
N LYS A 642 12.38 19.94 21.89
CA LYS A 642 12.18 20.35 20.49
C LYS A 642 11.92 19.06 19.70
N LEU A 643 10.81 19.02 18.97
CA LEU A 643 10.35 17.91 18.17
C LEU A 643 10.66 18.21 16.70
N LEU A 644 11.33 17.28 16.05
CA LEU A 644 11.72 17.33 14.64
C LEU A 644 11.23 16.05 13.98
N ALA A 645 10.76 16.14 12.73
CA ALA A 645 10.57 14.95 11.90
C ALA A 645 11.93 14.27 11.65
N ILE A 646 12.01 12.95 11.86
CA ILE A 646 13.23 12.15 11.62
C ILE A 646 13.74 12.30 10.18
N ASP A 647 12.80 12.42 9.25
CA ASP A 647 12.98 12.61 7.81
C ASP A 647 12.76 14.05 7.37
N GLY A 648 12.70 15.02 8.30
CA GLY A 648 12.45 16.42 7.98
C GLY A 648 13.43 16.97 6.93
N ALA A 649 12.87 17.57 5.90
CA ALA A 649 13.55 18.10 4.73
C ALA A 649 13.12 19.54 4.40
N THR A 650 13.80 20.13 3.42
CA THR A 650 13.56 21.53 3.03
C THR A 650 12.14 21.73 2.51
N GLY A 651 11.38 22.59 3.19
CA GLY A 651 10.06 23.03 2.74
C GLY A 651 8.88 22.19 3.23
N ASP A 652 9.10 21.17 4.07
CA ASP A 652 8.04 20.25 4.54
C ASP A 652 6.98 20.93 5.42
N LYS A 653 7.33 22.06 6.06
CA LYS A 653 6.46 22.83 6.96
C LYS A 653 6.01 22.07 8.21
N PHE A 654 6.88 21.25 8.78
CA PHE A 654 6.57 20.54 10.03
C PHE A 654 6.22 21.52 11.16
N GLY A 655 5.12 21.28 11.88
CA GLY A 655 4.64 22.21 12.89
C GLY A 655 3.64 23.24 12.35
N TYR A 656 3.18 23.10 11.10
CA TYR A 656 2.12 23.95 10.56
C TYR A 656 0.83 23.84 11.38
N SER A 657 0.47 22.62 11.76
CA SER A 657 -0.66 22.31 12.64
C SER A 657 -0.17 21.38 13.75
N VAL A 658 -0.66 21.57 14.98
CA VAL A 658 -0.28 20.77 16.15
C VAL A 658 -1.50 20.48 17.02
N ALA A 659 -1.55 19.28 17.60
CA ALA A 659 -2.51 18.96 18.65
C ALA A 659 -1.89 18.02 19.69
N ILE A 660 -2.30 18.16 20.95
CA ILE A 660 -1.85 17.29 22.06
C ILE A 660 -3.04 16.72 22.82
N SER A 661 -2.96 15.43 23.15
CA SER A 661 -3.92 14.75 24.03
C SER A 661 -3.18 13.73 24.87
N ASN A 662 -3.16 13.95 26.19
CA ASN A 662 -2.45 13.10 27.15
C ASN A 662 -0.96 12.94 26.76
N ASP A 663 -0.53 11.71 26.48
CA ASP A 663 0.85 11.35 26.15
C ASP A 663 1.17 11.41 24.65
N TYR A 664 0.23 11.85 23.81
CA TYR A 664 0.41 11.90 22.35
C TYR A 664 0.33 13.33 21.82
N VAL A 665 1.22 13.60 20.87
CA VAL A 665 1.27 14.82 20.09
C VAL A 665 1.16 14.45 18.62
N ILE A 666 0.28 15.12 17.88
CA ILE A 666 0.22 15.03 16.42
C ILE A 666 0.69 16.36 15.82
N ILE A 667 1.53 16.28 14.79
CA ILE A 667 2.10 17.45 14.10
C ILE A 667 1.94 17.27 12.60
N GLY A 668 1.33 18.25 11.94
CA GLY A 668 1.16 18.27 10.49
C GLY A 668 2.35 18.91 9.76
N SER A 669 2.62 18.38 8.57
CA SER A 669 3.68 18.78 7.65
C SER A 669 3.14 18.73 6.22
N TYR A 670 2.22 19.64 5.91
CA TYR A 670 1.38 19.56 4.72
C TYR A 670 2.11 19.63 3.38
N ARG A 671 3.38 20.04 3.38
CA ARG A 671 4.21 20.14 2.16
C ARG A 671 5.27 19.06 2.01
N ASP A 672 5.32 18.11 2.95
CA ASP A 672 6.19 16.95 2.89
C ASP A 672 6.07 16.24 1.53
N ASP A 673 7.21 16.03 0.87
CA ASP A 673 7.26 15.52 -0.51
C ASP A 673 7.89 14.12 -0.67
N ASP A 674 8.21 13.47 0.45
CA ASP A 674 8.84 12.14 0.51
C ASP A 674 8.05 11.05 -0.22
N ASN A 675 6.73 11.22 -0.33
CA ASN A 675 5.82 10.21 -0.87
C ASN A 675 4.92 10.72 -2.00
N GLY A 676 5.37 11.76 -2.70
CA GLY A 676 4.61 12.47 -3.73
C GLY A 676 4.79 13.97 -3.57
N ILE A 677 4.78 14.73 -4.66
CA ILE A 677 5.01 16.18 -4.65
C ILE A 677 3.94 16.85 -3.79
N ILE A 678 4.34 17.41 -2.64
CA ILE A 678 3.42 18.08 -1.70
C ILE A 678 2.22 17.18 -1.37
N SER A 679 2.47 15.88 -1.22
CA SER A 679 1.44 14.91 -0.80
C SER A 679 1.09 15.10 0.68
N GLY A 680 2.04 15.62 1.46
CA GLY A 680 1.85 15.96 2.86
C GLY A 680 1.95 14.76 3.80
N SER A 681 2.29 15.06 5.06
CA SER A 681 2.47 14.06 6.13
C SER A 681 1.97 14.60 7.47
N ALA A 682 1.65 13.69 8.40
CA ALA A 682 1.46 14.02 9.81
C ALA A 682 2.28 13.06 10.69
N TYR A 683 2.68 13.50 11.88
CA TYR A 683 3.63 12.78 12.73
C TYR A 683 3.08 12.65 14.13
N ILE A 684 3.09 11.42 14.67
CA ILE A 684 2.77 11.14 16.07
C ILE A 684 4.06 11.07 16.88
N PHE A 685 4.10 11.83 17.96
CA PHE A 685 5.07 11.73 19.03
C PHE A 685 4.41 11.20 20.29
N TYR A 686 5.12 10.33 21.00
CA TYR A 686 4.67 9.72 22.25
C TYR A 686 5.62 10.01 23.40
N ASN A 687 5.07 10.32 24.56
CA ASN A 687 5.84 10.44 25.79
C ASN A 687 6.13 9.06 26.39
N SER A 688 7.35 8.57 26.19
CA SER A 688 7.80 7.28 26.71
C SER A 688 8.06 7.25 28.23
N GLY A 689 7.91 8.38 28.92
CA GLY A 689 8.35 8.59 30.30
C GLY A 689 9.86 8.85 30.44
N SER A 690 10.66 8.52 29.41
CA SER A 690 12.08 8.90 29.31
C SER A 690 12.32 10.13 28.41
N GLY A 691 11.26 10.63 27.79
CA GLY A 691 11.28 11.70 26.79
C GLY A 691 10.29 11.44 25.66
N TRP A 692 10.15 12.43 24.79
CA TRP A 692 9.27 12.38 23.62
C TRP A 692 10.00 11.76 22.43
N VAL A 693 9.33 10.81 21.77
CA VAL A 693 9.88 10.09 20.61
C VAL A 693 8.88 10.10 19.47
N GLN A 694 9.35 10.22 18.23
CA GLN A 694 8.50 10.02 17.06
C GLN A 694 8.08 8.55 17.00
N GLU A 695 6.79 8.30 17.22
CA GLU A 695 6.21 6.95 17.18
C GLU A 695 5.86 6.56 15.75
N LYS A 696 5.32 7.51 14.96
CA LYS A 696 4.78 7.20 13.63
C LYS A 696 4.79 8.41 12.69
N LYS A 697 5.13 8.19 11.42
CA LYS A 697 4.73 9.04 10.28
C LYS A 697 3.42 8.48 9.72
N LEU A 698 2.36 9.28 9.77
CA LEU A 698 1.04 9.02 9.23
C LEU A 698 1.00 9.53 7.78
N LEU A 699 0.45 8.69 6.92
CA LEU A 699 0.26 8.97 5.50
C LEU A 699 -1.16 8.54 5.14
N ALA A 700 -1.84 9.31 4.30
CA ALA A 700 -3.12 8.90 3.73
C ALA A 700 -2.96 7.72 2.77
N LEU A 701 -3.88 6.75 2.85
CA LEU A 701 -4.11 5.74 1.82
C LEU A 701 -4.79 6.39 0.61
N GLY A 702 -4.24 6.15 -0.58
CA GLY A 702 -4.75 6.78 -1.80
C GLY A 702 -4.32 8.23 -2.00
N ARG A 703 -3.36 8.74 -1.21
CA ARG A 703 -2.76 10.07 -1.41
C ARG A 703 -2.21 10.26 -2.82
N ASP A 704 -2.40 11.46 -3.34
CA ASP A 704 -1.87 11.96 -4.60
C ASP A 704 -0.97 13.19 -4.37
N ASN A 705 -0.42 13.72 -5.46
CA ASN A 705 0.38 14.94 -5.39
C ASN A 705 -0.54 16.13 -5.11
N TYR A 706 -0.09 17.05 -4.25
CA TYR A 706 -0.77 18.31 -3.91
C TYR A 706 -2.03 18.19 -3.03
N ASP A 707 -2.30 17.04 -2.43
CA ASP A 707 -3.44 16.86 -1.50
C ASP A 707 -3.31 17.68 -0.20
N ASP A 708 -2.09 18.16 0.13
CA ASP A 708 -1.77 18.91 1.34
C ASP A 708 -2.15 18.18 2.65
N PHE A 709 -1.97 16.85 2.71
CA PHE A 709 -2.27 16.05 3.91
C PHE A 709 -1.46 16.53 5.12
N GLY A 710 -2.11 16.80 6.26
CA GLY A 710 -1.45 17.38 7.43
C GLY A 710 -1.64 18.89 7.54
N ILE A 711 -2.48 19.50 6.70
CA ILE A 711 -2.84 20.92 6.82
C ILE A 711 -3.45 21.25 8.20
N SER A 712 -4.20 20.30 8.75
CA SER A 712 -4.94 20.40 10.00
C SER A 712 -4.90 19.04 10.69
N VAL A 713 -4.75 19.06 12.01
CA VAL A 713 -4.64 17.84 12.82
C VAL A 713 -5.40 18.01 14.12
N SER A 714 -5.99 16.93 14.61
CA SER A 714 -6.57 16.86 15.95
C SER A 714 -6.40 15.45 16.51
N ILE A 715 -6.30 15.33 17.84
CA ILE A 715 -6.09 14.06 18.52
C ILE A 715 -6.88 14.02 19.82
N SER A 716 -7.55 12.90 20.09
CA SER A 716 -8.35 12.70 21.29
C SER A 716 -8.39 11.23 21.67
N GLY A 717 -7.83 10.89 22.84
CA GLY A 717 -7.73 9.51 23.28
C GLY A 717 -6.93 8.66 22.29
N ASN A 718 -7.54 7.60 21.77
CA ASN A 718 -6.93 6.67 20.82
C ASN A 718 -7.23 7.01 19.35
N TYR A 719 -7.76 8.20 19.06
CA TYR A 719 -8.10 8.65 17.72
C TYR A 719 -7.35 9.93 17.35
N ALA A 720 -6.93 10.02 16.10
CA ALA A 720 -6.41 11.22 15.48
C ALA A 720 -7.17 11.45 14.17
N ILE A 721 -7.29 12.71 13.77
CA ILE A 721 -7.84 13.11 12.48
C ILE A 721 -6.88 14.07 11.79
N VAL A 722 -6.71 13.90 10.48
CA VAL A 722 -5.81 14.69 9.65
C VAL A 722 -6.54 15.16 8.39
N GLY A 723 -6.52 16.46 8.11
CA GLY A 723 -7.12 17.03 6.91
C GLY A 723 -6.18 17.04 5.70
N ALA A 724 -6.76 16.92 4.51
CA ALA A 724 -6.13 17.04 3.20
C ALA A 724 -7.07 17.82 2.27
N TYR A 725 -7.02 19.14 2.37
CA TYR A 725 -8.06 20.02 1.83
C TYR A 725 -7.99 20.25 0.31
N ASN A 726 -6.95 19.73 -0.35
CA ASN A 726 -6.81 19.73 -1.81
C ASN A 726 -6.89 18.31 -2.40
N ASP A 727 -7.35 17.33 -1.61
CA ASP A 727 -7.61 15.98 -2.11
C ASP A 727 -8.73 15.99 -3.16
N ASP A 728 -8.56 15.24 -4.23
CA ASP A 728 -9.38 15.34 -5.45
C ASP A 728 -10.51 14.29 -5.57
N GLU A 729 -10.75 13.47 -4.54
CA GLU A 729 -11.60 12.26 -4.66
C GLU A 729 -13.03 12.54 -5.12
N ASN A 730 -13.67 13.59 -4.59
CA ASN A 730 -15.05 13.97 -4.94
C ASN A 730 -15.12 15.16 -5.91
N GLY A 731 -14.00 15.56 -6.51
CA GLY A 731 -13.88 16.74 -7.34
C GLY A 731 -12.55 17.46 -7.10
N LEU A 732 -12.11 18.27 -8.06
CA LEU A 732 -10.84 19.00 -7.97
C LEU A 732 -10.81 19.88 -6.71
N ASP A 733 -9.85 19.63 -5.83
CA ASP A 733 -9.71 20.19 -4.50
C ASP A 733 -11.00 20.16 -3.64
N SER A 734 -11.82 19.12 -3.80
CA SER A 734 -13.02 18.92 -2.96
C SER A 734 -12.65 18.70 -1.49
N GLY A 735 -11.51 18.04 -1.27
CA GLY A 735 -10.89 17.83 0.03
C GLY A 735 -11.37 16.57 0.76
N SER A 736 -10.53 16.08 1.66
CA SER A 736 -10.74 14.88 2.46
C SER A 736 -10.22 15.06 3.90
N ALA A 737 -10.68 14.20 4.81
CA ALA A 737 -10.10 14.08 6.15
C ALA A 737 -9.95 12.60 6.52
N TYR A 738 -8.92 12.25 7.28
CA TYR A 738 -8.54 10.86 7.53
C TYR A 738 -8.49 10.61 9.02
N ILE A 739 -9.24 9.61 9.50
CA ILE A 739 -9.23 9.15 10.89
C ILE A 739 -8.19 8.05 11.03
N PHE A 740 -7.30 8.22 12.00
CA PHE A 740 -6.35 7.22 12.45
C PHE A 740 -6.71 6.75 13.85
N ARG A 741 -6.59 5.45 14.09
CA ARG A 741 -6.84 4.84 15.39
C ARG A 741 -5.62 4.10 15.89
N GLN A 742 -5.35 4.26 17.17
CA GLN A 742 -4.33 3.49 17.85
C GLN A 742 -4.89 2.12 18.27
N ILE A 743 -4.30 1.05 17.73
CA ILE A 743 -4.63 -0.34 18.06
C ILE A 743 -3.34 -1.11 18.34
N GLY A 744 -3.20 -1.65 19.55
CA GLY A 744 -2.02 -2.46 19.93
C GLY A 744 -0.70 -1.70 19.80
N GLY A 745 -0.68 -0.40 20.12
CA GLY A 745 0.52 0.45 19.99
C GLY A 745 0.88 0.83 18.55
N ASN A 746 -0.04 0.66 17.59
CA ASN A 746 0.16 1.10 16.21
C ASN A 746 -0.98 2.02 15.79
N TRP A 747 -0.65 3.12 15.12
CA TRP A 747 -1.61 3.96 14.44
C TRP A 747 -1.92 3.40 13.06
N ILE A 748 -3.19 3.12 12.81
CA ILE A 748 -3.71 2.66 11.53
C ILE A 748 -4.75 3.66 11.01
N GLU A 749 -4.80 3.85 9.70
CA GLU A 749 -5.92 4.58 9.10
C GLU A 749 -7.19 3.72 9.25
N GLU A 750 -8.22 4.28 9.87
CA GLU A 750 -9.50 3.62 10.13
C GLU A 750 -10.57 4.06 9.12
N SER A 751 -10.54 5.31 8.65
CA SER A 751 -11.51 5.84 7.69
C SER A 751 -10.99 7.06 6.94
N LYS A 752 -11.33 7.15 5.65
CA LYS A 752 -11.33 8.40 4.87
C LYS A 752 -12.73 9.00 4.93
N LEU A 753 -12.82 10.27 5.29
CA LEU A 753 -14.03 11.09 5.33
C LEU A 753 -14.04 12.00 4.11
N ILE A 754 -15.18 12.05 3.44
CA ILE A 754 -15.48 12.90 2.30
C ILE A 754 -16.83 13.57 2.59
N ALA A 755 -17.01 14.81 2.13
CA ALA A 755 -18.31 15.46 2.15
C ALA A 755 -19.28 14.72 1.22
N SER A 756 -20.51 14.44 1.69
CA SER A 756 -21.54 13.76 0.91
C SER A 756 -21.97 14.50 -0.36
N ASP A 757 -21.74 15.81 -0.38
CA ASP A 757 -22.00 16.74 -1.47
C ASP A 757 -20.75 17.56 -1.83
N GLY A 758 -19.55 17.01 -1.57
CA GLY A 758 -18.31 17.70 -1.90
C GLY A 758 -18.19 17.97 -3.40
N GLU A 759 -17.96 19.23 -3.74
CA GLU A 759 -17.79 19.74 -5.09
C GLU A 759 -16.39 20.37 -5.27
N ILE A 760 -16.10 20.87 -6.47
CA ILE A 760 -14.80 21.47 -6.80
C ILE A 760 -14.51 22.64 -5.86
N SER A 761 -13.35 22.59 -5.20
CA SER A 761 -12.82 23.66 -4.35
C SER A 761 -13.60 23.95 -3.06
N ASP A 762 -14.40 23.01 -2.54
CA ASP A 762 -15.04 23.18 -1.22
C ASP A 762 -14.04 23.18 -0.05
N LYS A 763 -12.84 22.62 -0.29
CA LYS A 763 -11.73 22.56 0.66
C LYS A 763 -12.09 21.83 1.96
N PHE A 764 -12.86 20.74 1.87
CA PHE A 764 -13.18 19.89 3.00
C PHE A 764 -11.91 19.36 3.68
N GLY A 765 -11.85 19.40 5.01
CA GLY A 765 -10.64 19.01 5.75
C GLY A 765 -9.67 20.16 5.99
N PHE A 766 -10.00 21.39 5.58
CA PHE A 766 -9.19 22.57 5.93
C PHE A 766 -9.04 22.73 7.44
N SER A 767 -10.10 22.42 8.20
CA SER A 767 -10.07 22.37 9.65
C SER A 767 -10.71 21.07 10.14
N VAL A 768 -10.10 20.45 11.17
CA VAL A 768 -10.56 19.18 11.74
C VAL A 768 -10.51 19.23 13.26
N ALA A 769 -11.48 18.61 13.92
CA ALA A 769 -11.47 18.40 15.35
C ALA A 769 -12.12 17.05 15.70
N ILE A 770 -11.57 16.34 16.69
CA ILE A 770 -12.10 15.04 17.13
C ILE A 770 -12.25 15.00 18.65
N TYR A 771 -13.37 14.46 19.12
CA TYR A 771 -13.63 14.21 20.54
C TYR A 771 -14.38 12.90 20.71
N GLY A 772 -13.73 11.91 21.33
CA GLY A 772 -14.27 10.55 21.40
C GLY A 772 -14.46 9.98 20.00
N ASN A 773 -15.67 9.53 19.68
CA ASN A 773 -16.05 9.05 18.35
C ASN A 773 -16.74 10.12 17.49
N THR A 774 -16.58 11.40 17.81
CA THR A 774 -17.19 12.48 17.02
C THR A 774 -16.11 13.30 16.34
N SER A 775 -16.21 13.42 15.02
CA SER A 775 -15.33 14.28 14.22
C SER A 775 -16.12 15.43 13.64
N VAL A 776 -15.53 16.62 13.66
CA VAL A 776 -16.05 17.85 13.04
C VAL A 776 -15.05 18.27 11.98
N VAL A 777 -15.50 18.47 10.75
CA VAL A 777 -14.66 18.80 9.60
C VAL A 777 -15.24 20.01 8.88
N GLY A 778 -14.43 21.06 8.72
CA GLY A 778 -14.81 22.27 8.00
C GLY A 778 -14.47 22.20 6.51
N ALA A 779 -15.35 22.78 5.69
CA ALA A 779 -15.17 23.02 4.27
C ALA A 779 -15.47 24.50 3.99
N PHE A 780 -14.47 25.35 4.27
CA PHE A 780 -14.67 26.80 4.35
C PHE A 780 -14.98 27.47 3.00
N TRP A 781 -14.81 26.76 1.89
CA TRP A 781 -15.10 27.27 0.55
C TRP A 781 -16.36 26.71 -0.10
N ASP A 782 -17.05 25.81 0.60
CA ASP A 782 -18.38 25.31 0.22
C ASP A 782 -19.32 26.46 -0.18
N ASP A 783 -20.02 26.28 -1.30
CA ASP A 783 -20.75 27.35 -1.97
C ASP A 783 -22.28 27.26 -1.89
N ASP A 784 -22.81 26.44 -0.99
CA ASP A 784 -24.26 26.20 -0.83
C ASP A 784 -25.07 27.48 -0.53
N LEU A 785 -24.49 28.46 0.17
CA LEU A 785 -25.11 29.76 0.48
C LEU A 785 -24.44 30.92 -0.26
N GLY A 786 -23.68 30.64 -1.32
CA GLY A 786 -22.90 31.59 -2.10
C GLY A 786 -21.42 31.25 -2.10
N SER A 787 -20.66 31.81 -3.03
CA SER A 787 -19.24 31.47 -3.19
C SER A 787 -18.48 31.64 -1.87
N THR A 788 -17.80 30.59 -1.43
CA THR A 788 -17.01 30.59 -0.19
C THR A 788 -17.84 30.93 1.07
N SER A 789 -19.12 30.56 1.08
CA SER A 789 -19.97 30.71 2.27
C SER A 789 -19.53 29.78 3.41
N GLY A 790 -19.11 28.57 3.05
CA GLY A 790 -18.54 27.58 3.92
C GLY A 790 -19.57 26.69 4.63
N SER A 791 -19.15 25.47 4.96
CA SER A 791 -19.96 24.46 5.64
C SER A 791 -19.14 23.68 6.67
N VAL A 792 -19.82 22.96 7.57
CA VAL A 792 -19.19 22.02 8.49
C VAL A 792 -19.95 20.70 8.51
N TYR A 793 -19.20 19.62 8.59
CA TYR A 793 -19.69 18.25 8.57
C TYR A 793 -19.33 17.54 9.86
N ILE A 794 -20.24 16.71 10.34
CA ILE A 794 -20.06 15.98 11.59
C ILE A 794 -20.26 14.49 11.36
N PHE A 795 -19.28 13.71 11.79
CA PHE A 795 -19.20 12.25 11.62
C PHE A 795 -19.20 11.52 12.97
N HIS A 796 -19.74 10.30 12.98
CA HIS A 796 -19.76 9.39 14.14
C HIS A 796 -19.22 7.98 13.88
#